data_AF-A0AAV2PM54-F1
#
_entry.id   AF-A0AAV2PM54-F1
#
_cell.length_a   1.000
_cell.length_b   1.000
_cell.length_c   1.000
_cell.angle_alpha   90.00
_cell.angle_beta   90.00
_cell.angle_gamma   90.00
#
_symmetry.space_group_name_H-M   'P 1'
#
loop_
_entity.id
_entity.type
_entity.pdbx_description
1 polymer ?
#
loop_
_entity_poly.entity_id
_entity_poly.type
_entity_poly.pdbx_seq_one_letter_code
_entity_poly.pdbx_strand_id
1 'polypeptide(L)'
;QCQGKLRTNQYETVRKSVRRFRSLPITDHTRPRPNHRPQSVLRIPLWAFPERTENLKIAIQDVVLFFAVEITGLVVEHSAAVNLWWREMCALDCVFSEQVPKLWSNVLTKTVLTAKCTPPKQGKHQPECLGAANIVMEYSEKRLNEGVSARLEQNREQYESLLQRSQQPPPLQLCQSAVHLETLITLMIKWYRASNEQGNNDRTLSLLECGRHLFYHIAQLTSEDTTSYPPAKQLITFCAEILGQEFLRGHADCQELLISQVFEWGGQLGGLLAPHLSPGVTPTHKFLLLYSSLSPHATTHPDHTFMLLSKFDLETWLLDRRPSCSEQGLFINAIGAALTSLLTQPKTNMLMVLELYRVHLKIMLNYKFPEHYMEILKVLLDLSAVTNDENSGVSSGLWYDLMNSLAAGITTFGPDMAHPDLIASIRKFVQHQTKFSPNMVKDTLKMLSNYFVNQRLENGMYGLYSKYRLHSQHMAIFLAIVSHSYIIVCLHNSINIQQDQVVREVWGELEGLWAGWVAPLGGRERQSCPAWLRNLTLNTRLLLPWSPADVNNANTTVSLFAASIAFMHDMLPGSSSVLSLVVEYYGGTFASREVKEHVLAVVHTHLGALSWHHLRPTLTDVLTFTKIVEQYLPECHNFIGGILVQINWKEVVAVSQQDSNNQVVIPSDENCWPTQLHTCLLKLLVRISMEPSVRQSSLLQTLLLDSEQFSWQLIDGVSFENVINWWVMSCDPRIVLDMDSRNPVDIAIIQLKVQKNVNFAMDIINYKHSAATRRAVLVKNILSLAECVADLGKSPIYVKPQVRTSKIVKFSCEKRLFSHA
;
A
#
# COMPACT_ATOMS: atom_id res chain seq x y z
N GLN A 1 -29.45 -21.60 -15.51
CA GLN A 1 -29.70 -21.09 -16.88
C GLN A 1 -31.19 -20.99 -17.27
N CYS A 2 -32.16 -21.56 -16.53
CA CYS A 2 -33.60 -21.38 -16.82
C CYS A 2 -34.26 -20.14 -16.18
N GLN A 3 -33.61 -19.43 -15.25
CA GLN A 3 -34.15 -18.18 -14.68
C GLN A 3 -33.97 -16.94 -15.59
N GLY A 4 -33.08 -16.99 -16.59
CA GLY A 4 -32.76 -15.84 -17.44
C GLY A 4 -33.71 -15.60 -18.62
N LYS A 5 -34.45 -16.62 -19.09
CA LYS A 5 -35.29 -16.53 -20.30
C LYS A 5 -36.77 -16.20 -20.04
N LEU A 6 -37.23 -16.20 -18.80
CA LEU A 6 -38.64 -15.91 -18.44
C LEU A 6 -38.90 -14.44 -18.08
N ARG A 7 -37.86 -13.66 -17.74
CA ARG A 7 -38.00 -12.22 -17.39
C ARG A 7 -38.36 -11.32 -18.57
N THR A 8 -38.05 -11.72 -19.81
CA THR A 8 -38.34 -10.91 -21.01
C THR A 8 -39.79 -11.02 -21.50
N ASN A 9 -40.48 -12.16 -21.28
CA ASN A 9 -41.86 -12.36 -21.78
C ASN A 9 -42.96 -11.73 -20.89
N GLN A 10 -42.68 -11.44 -19.62
CA GLN A 10 -43.66 -10.78 -18.74
C GLN A 10 -43.78 -9.26 -18.99
N TYR A 11 -42.71 -8.60 -19.46
CA TYR A 11 -42.74 -7.16 -19.74
C TYR A 11 -43.53 -6.79 -21.02
N GLU A 12 -43.59 -7.65 -22.04
CA GLU A 12 -44.38 -7.37 -23.25
C GLU A 12 -45.88 -7.60 -23.09
N THR A 13 -46.28 -8.47 -22.16
CA THR A 13 -47.68 -8.86 -21.98
C THR A 13 -48.48 -7.79 -21.22
N VAL A 14 -47.84 -7.11 -20.26
CA VAL A 14 -48.47 -5.99 -19.51
C VAL A 14 -48.67 -4.75 -20.40
N ARG A 15 -47.76 -4.50 -21.37
CA ARG A 15 -47.86 -3.35 -22.27
C ARG A 15 -48.95 -3.49 -23.35
N LYS A 16 -49.34 -4.73 -23.70
CA LYS A 16 -50.40 -5.02 -24.68
C LYS A 16 -51.81 -5.00 -24.08
N SER A 17 -51.97 -5.31 -22.79
CA SER A 17 -53.27 -5.34 -22.12
C SER A 17 -53.86 -3.95 -21.84
N VAL A 18 -53.03 -2.91 -21.67
CA VAL A 18 -53.49 -1.54 -21.42
C VAL A 18 -54.05 -0.85 -22.69
N ARG A 19 -53.73 -1.35 -23.89
CA ARG A 19 -54.20 -0.73 -25.16
C ARG A 19 -55.53 -1.29 -25.71
N ARG A 20 -56.06 -2.41 -25.18
CA ARG A 20 -57.28 -3.07 -25.71
C ARG A 20 -58.59 -2.74 -24.98
N PHE A 21 -58.56 -2.00 -23.88
CA PHE A 21 -59.76 -1.67 -23.10
C PHE A 21 -60.60 -0.49 -23.61
N ARG A 22 -60.43 -0.03 -24.87
CA ARG A 22 -61.17 1.11 -25.42
C ARG A 22 -62.25 0.80 -26.46
N SER A 23 -62.57 -0.46 -26.74
CA SER A 23 -63.61 -0.73 -27.73
C SER A 23 -64.29 -2.09 -27.54
N LEU A 24 -65.57 -2.07 -27.20
CA LEU A 24 -66.70 -2.85 -27.77
C LEU A 24 -67.72 -3.32 -26.71
N PRO A 25 -69.00 -3.49 -27.11
CA PRO A 25 -70.15 -3.20 -26.29
C PRO A 25 -70.82 -4.45 -25.68
N ILE A 26 -71.69 -4.15 -24.71
CA ILE A 26 -72.50 -5.03 -23.88
C ILE A 26 -73.55 -5.78 -24.73
N THR A 27 -73.70 -7.09 -24.52
CA THR A 27 -74.95 -7.80 -24.79
C THR A 27 -75.34 -8.65 -23.58
N ASP A 28 -76.64 -8.52 -23.26
CA ASP A 28 -77.37 -8.98 -22.10
C ASP A 28 -77.78 -10.45 -22.27
N HIS A 29 -77.68 -11.29 -21.23
CA HIS A 29 -78.58 -12.43 -20.98
C HIS A 29 -78.48 -12.93 -19.51
N THR A 30 -79.57 -12.67 -18.78
CA THR A 30 -80.16 -13.29 -17.56
C THR A 30 -79.76 -14.76 -17.30
N ARG A 31 -79.42 -15.32 -16.11
CA ARG A 31 -79.95 -15.39 -14.70
C ARG A 31 -79.10 -16.47 -13.95
N PRO A 32 -79.24 -16.82 -12.64
CA PRO A 32 -79.93 -16.19 -11.50
C PRO A 32 -78.99 -15.91 -10.28
N ARG A 33 -79.48 -15.09 -9.33
CA ARG A 33 -78.81 -14.71 -8.07
C ARG A 33 -78.83 -15.83 -7.03
N PRO A 34 -77.77 -15.99 -6.21
CA PRO A 34 -77.89 -16.37 -4.80
C PRO A 34 -77.73 -15.13 -3.90
N ASN A 35 -78.69 -14.98 -2.98
CA ASN A 35 -78.70 -13.99 -1.93
C ASN A 35 -77.57 -14.25 -0.91
N HIS A 36 -76.51 -13.46 -0.95
CA HIS A 36 -75.77 -13.07 0.25
C HIS A 36 -75.32 -11.62 0.06
N ARG A 37 -75.83 -10.73 0.93
CA ARG A 37 -75.46 -9.31 0.97
C ARG A 37 -73.97 -9.20 1.31
N PRO A 38 -73.10 -8.60 0.48
CA PRO A 38 -71.84 -8.08 0.96
C PRO A 38 -72.14 -6.82 1.79
N GLN A 39 -71.59 -6.77 3.00
CA GLN A 39 -71.61 -5.59 3.84
C GLN A 39 -70.94 -4.40 3.12
N SER A 40 -71.60 -3.25 3.28
CA SER A 40 -71.23 -1.88 2.94
C SER A 40 -69.89 -1.63 2.22
N VAL A 41 -70.02 -1.13 0.99
CA VAL A 41 -69.06 -0.27 0.30
C VAL A 41 -68.68 0.90 1.22
N LEU A 42 -67.41 1.00 1.61
CA LEU A 42 -66.83 2.24 2.14
C LEU A 42 -66.86 3.30 1.03
N ARG A 43 -67.99 4.04 0.93
CA ARG A 43 -68.04 5.29 0.17
C ARG A 43 -67.40 6.36 1.05
N ILE A 44 -66.18 6.75 0.74
CA ILE A 44 -65.62 8.01 1.27
C ILE A 44 -66.11 9.12 0.35
N PRO A 45 -66.88 10.10 0.84
CA PRO A 45 -67.07 11.34 0.12
C PRO A 45 -65.83 12.20 0.33
N LEU A 46 -65.14 12.54 -0.76
CA LEU A 46 -63.99 13.47 -0.81
C LEU A 46 -64.28 14.90 -0.30
N TRP A 47 -65.46 15.18 0.28
CA TRP A 47 -65.85 16.46 0.88
C TRP A 47 -65.85 16.47 2.42
N ALA A 48 -65.47 15.37 3.09
CA ALA A 48 -65.52 15.26 4.55
C ALA A 48 -64.30 15.83 5.31
N PHE A 49 -63.41 16.60 4.67
CA PHE A 49 -62.36 17.35 5.35
C PHE A 49 -62.72 18.85 5.38
N PRO A 50 -63.26 19.37 6.49
CA PRO A 50 -63.62 20.78 6.60
C PRO A 50 -62.36 21.66 6.67
N GLU A 51 -62.30 22.69 5.82
CA GLU A 51 -61.15 23.59 5.70
C GLU A 51 -60.90 24.53 6.90
N ARG A 52 -61.68 24.49 7.98
CA ARG A 52 -61.55 25.47 9.07
C ARG A 52 -61.94 24.86 10.42
N THR A 53 -60.96 24.52 11.26
CA THR A 53 -60.98 24.64 12.74
C THR A 53 -59.75 23.97 13.36
N GLU A 54 -59.16 24.58 14.39
CA GLU A 54 -57.92 24.12 15.05
C GLU A 54 -58.05 22.77 15.80
N ASN A 55 -59.28 22.33 16.10
CA ASN A 55 -59.57 21.03 16.73
C ASN A 55 -59.45 19.83 15.76
N LEU A 56 -59.19 20.08 14.47
CA LEU A 56 -59.06 19.05 13.44
C LEU A 56 -57.64 18.44 13.36
N LYS A 57 -56.65 19.01 14.08
CA LYS A 57 -55.23 18.60 14.02
C LYS A 57 -55.02 17.13 14.40
N ILE A 58 -55.58 16.69 15.54
CA ILE A 58 -55.46 15.32 16.05
C ILE A 58 -56.36 14.36 15.23
N ALA A 59 -57.56 14.80 14.88
CA ALA A 59 -58.51 14.01 14.11
C ALA A 59 -58.00 13.67 12.69
N ILE A 60 -57.30 14.57 12.01
CA ILE A 60 -56.75 14.28 10.67
C ILE A 60 -55.63 13.24 10.76
N GLN A 61 -54.74 13.34 11.76
CA GLN A 61 -53.64 12.38 11.92
C GLN A 61 -54.17 10.97 12.20
N ASP A 62 -55.05 10.83 13.19
CA ASP A 62 -55.62 9.53 13.57
C ASP A 62 -56.45 8.92 12.43
N VAL A 63 -57.21 9.75 11.70
CA VAL A 63 -58.02 9.28 10.56
C VAL A 63 -57.14 8.86 9.38
N VAL A 64 -56.08 9.61 9.06
CA VAL A 64 -55.14 9.27 7.99
C VAL A 64 -54.40 7.97 8.32
N LEU A 65 -53.88 7.84 9.54
CA LEU A 65 -53.20 6.63 9.99
C LEU A 65 -54.16 5.43 10.04
N PHE A 66 -55.39 5.61 10.52
CA PHE A 66 -56.40 4.55 10.53
C PHE A 66 -56.66 3.99 9.13
N PHE A 67 -56.94 4.86 8.15
CA PHE A 67 -57.18 4.43 6.77
C PHE A 67 -55.92 3.81 6.14
N ALA A 68 -54.74 4.36 6.40
CA ALA A 68 -53.50 3.78 5.92
C ALA A 68 -53.25 2.38 6.48
N VAL A 69 -53.49 2.16 7.78
CA VAL A 69 -53.36 0.85 8.44
C VAL A 69 -54.34 -0.16 7.84
N GLU A 70 -55.60 0.21 7.65
CA GLU A 70 -56.61 -0.68 7.08
C GLU A 70 -56.27 -1.09 5.64
N ILE A 71 -55.84 -0.13 4.82
CA ILE A 71 -55.42 -0.38 3.43
C ILE A 71 -54.17 -1.27 3.38
N THR A 72 -53.18 -0.97 4.22
CA THR A 72 -51.91 -1.69 4.23
C THR A 72 -52.05 -3.11 4.79
N GLY A 73 -52.97 -3.33 5.73
CA GLY A 73 -53.35 -4.67 6.21
C GLY A 73 -53.82 -5.58 5.08
N LEU A 74 -54.69 -5.09 4.19
CA LEU A 74 -55.15 -5.85 3.02
C LEU A 74 -54.01 -6.25 2.06
N VAL A 75 -53.02 -5.37 1.90
CA VAL A 75 -51.83 -5.65 1.06
C VAL A 75 -50.98 -6.76 1.67
N VAL A 76 -50.75 -6.70 3.00
CA VAL A 76 -49.97 -7.70 3.72
C VAL A 76 -50.69 -9.05 3.70
N GLU A 77 -51.98 -9.09 4.02
CA GLU A 77 -52.79 -10.31 4.01
C GLU A 77 -52.80 -10.98 2.63
N HIS A 78 -52.99 -10.20 1.56
CA HIS A 78 -52.97 -10.74 0.21
C HIS A 78 -51.57 -11.25 -0.18
N SER A 79 -50.51 -10.54 0.19
CA SER A 79 -49.14 -10.99 -0.07
C SER A 79 -48.83 -12.32 0.63
N ALA A 80 -49.24 -12.48 1.88
CA ALA A 80 -49.10 -13.71 2.64
C ALA A 80 -49.88 -14.87 2.01
N ALA A 81 -51.12 -14.62 1.55
CA ALA A 81 -51.92 -15.63 0.87
C ALA A 81 -51.29 -16.12 -0.44
N VAL A 82 -50.76 -15.20 -1.26
CA VAL A 82 -50.09 -15.55 -2.52
C VAL A 82 -48.82 -16.36 -2.27
N ASN A 83 -48.02 -15.96 -1.29
CA ASN A 83 -46.80 -16.70 -0.94
C ASN A 83 -47.12 -18.08 -0.34
N LEU A 84 -48.22 -18.21 0.41
CA LEU A 84 -48.70 -19.50 0.89
C LEU A 84 -49.03 -20.43 -0.28
N TRP A 85 -49.79 -19.95 -1.28
CA TRP A 85 -50.08 -20.74 -2.48
C TRP A 85 -48.81 -21.18 -3.20
N TRP A 86 -47.81 -20.30 -3.31
CA TRP A 86 -46.52 -20.63 -3.90
C TRP A 86 -45.77 -21.71 -3.10
N ARG A 87 -45.72 -21.59 -1.77
CA ARG A 87 -45.09 -22.59 -0.88
C ARG A 87 -45.80 -23.94 -0.97
N GLU A 88 -47.13 -23.96 -1.05
CA GLU A 88 -47.93 -25.17 -1.25
C GLU A 88 -47.65 -25.83 -2.60
N MET A 89 -47.57 -25.06 -3.68
CA MET A 89 -47.20 -25.57 -5.01
C MET A 89 -45.80 -26.20 -5.02
N CYS A 90 -44.82 -25.55 -4.38
CA CYS A 90 -43.47 -26.11 -4.21
C CYS A 90 -43.50 -27.42 -3.42
N ALA A 91 -44.28 -27.50 -2.35
CA ALA A 91 -44.43 -28.72 -1.57
C ALA A 91 -45.06 -29.86 -2.40
N LEU A 92 -46.07 -29.56 -3.22
CA LEU A 92 -46.66 -30.53 -4.15
C LEU A 92 -45.63 -31.02 -5.18
N ASP A 93 -44.78 -30.15 -5.72
CA ASP A 93 -43.72 -30.53 -6.65
C ASP A 93 -42.63 -31.40 -5.99
N CYS A 94 -42.29 -31.16 -4.72
CA CYS A 94 -41.42 -32.05 -3.94
C CYS A 94 -42.03 -33.44 -3.79
N VAL A 95 -43.30 -33.52 -3.36
CA VAL A 95 -44.02 -34.80 -3.22
C VAL A 95 -44.08 -35.53 -4.56
N PHE A 96 -44.37 -34.83 -5.66
CA PHE A 96 -44.36 -35.43 -6.98
C PHE A 96 -42.99 -36.03 -7.32
N SER A 97 -41.92 -35.26 -7.12
CA SER A 97 -40.55 -35.70 -7.41
C SER A 97 -40.14 -36.95 -6.62
N GLU A 98 -40.62 -37.09 -5.38
CA GLU A 98 -40.36 -38.27 -4.54
C GLU A 98 -41.19 -39.51 -4.93
N GLN A 99 -42.40 -39.32 -5.46
CA GLN A 99 -43.33 -40.41 -5.77
C GLN A 99 -43.17 -40.95 -7.19
N VAL A 100 -42.78 -40.11 -8.16
CA VAL A 100 -42.57 -40.51 -9.56
C VAL A 100 -41.64 -41.73 -9.73
N PRO A 101 -40.49 -41.84 -9.03
CA PRO A 101 -39.62 -43.01 -9.13
C PRO A 101 -40.28 -44.31 -8.66
N LYS A 102 -41.33 -44.23 -7.83
CA LYS A 102 -42.05 -45.38 -7.26
C LYS A 102 -43.26 -45.81 -8.10
N LEU A 103 -43.55 -45.11 -9.19
CA LEU A 103 -44.73 -45.35 -10.04
C LEU A 103 -44.65 -46.71 -10.75
N TRP A 104 -43.46 -47.11 -11.15
CA TRP A 104 -43.23 -48.37 -11.85
C TRP A 104 -42.28 -49.23 -11.04
N SER A 105 -42.65 -50.48 -10.80
CA SER A 105 -41.78 -51.47 -10.17
C SER A 105 -41.61 -52.70 -11.05
N ASN A 106 -40.44 -53.29 -10.95
CA ASN A 106 -40.12 -54.55 -11.61
C ASN A 106 -40.58 -55.70 -10.70
N VAL A 107 -41.61 -56.43 -11.14
CA VAL A 107 -42.19 -57.55 -10.39
C VAL A 107 -41.89 -58.85 -11.13
N LEU A 108 -41.24 -59.79 -10.43
CA LEU A 108 -40.95 -61.11 -10.99
C LEU A 108 -42.26 -61.88 -11.17
N THR A 109 -42.60 -62.17 -12.42
CA THR A 109 -43.84 -62.84 -12.80
C THR A 109 -43.52 -64.17 -13.49
N LYS A 110 -44.26 -65.22 -13.12
CA LYS A 110 -44.14 -66.56 -13.70
C LYS A 110 -45.36 -66.84 -14.57
N THR A 111 -45.13 -67.16 -15.84
CA THR A 111 -46.19 -67.55 -16.78
C THR A 111 -45.93 -68.96 -17.28
N VAL A 112 -46.97 -69.77 -17.42
CA VAL A 112 -46.86 -71.14 -17.91
C VAL A 112 -47.33 -71.15 -19.35
N LEU A 113 -46.41 -71.39 -20.29
CA LEU A 113 -46.72 -71.64 -21.68
C LEU A 113 -46.84 -73.14 -21.93
N THR A 114 -47.86 -73.56 -22.65
CA THR A 114 -48.08 -74.98 -22.96
C THR A 114 -47.71 -75.26 -24.43
N ALA A 115 -46.60 -75.95 -24.64
CA ALA A 115 -46.16 -76.38 -25.97
C ALA A 115 -46.74 -77.76 -26.31
N LYS A 116 -47.69 -77.79 -27.24
CA LYS A 116 -48.29 -79.03 -27.74
C LYS A 116 -47.37 -79.67 -28.78
N CYS A 117 -47.06 -80.96 -28.63
CA CYS A 117 -46.31 -81.70 -29.64
C CYS A 117 -47.20 -81.96 -30.86
N THR A 118 -46.78 -81.52 -32.03
CA THR A 118 -47.48 -81.83 -33.29
C THR A 118 -46.59 -82.78 -34.10
N PRO A 119 -46.83 -84.11 -34.06
CA PRO A 119 -45.93 -85.05 -34.72
C PRO A 119 -46.01 -84.93 -36.25
N PRO A 120 -44.87 -84.94 -36.97
CA PRO A 120 -44.86 -84.94 -38.43
C PRO A 120 -45.47 -86.25 -38.97
N LYS A 121 -46.39 -86.14 -39.92
CA LYS A 121 -47.11 -87.27 -40.52
C LYS A 121 -46.21 -88.01 -41.51
N GLN A 122 -45.33 -88.92 -41.07
CA GLN A 122 -44.83 -90.01 -41.93
C GLN A 122 -44.06 -91.11 -41.16
N GLY A 123 -44.53 -92.36 -41.30
CA GLY A 123 -43.70 -93.57 -41.16
C GLY A 123 -43.76 -94.36 -39.84
N LYS A 124 -44.82 -95.15 -39.64
CA LYS A 124 -45.05 -96.37 -38.80
C LYS A 124 -44.41 -96.58 -37.41
N HIS A 125 -43.58 -95.69 -36.89
CA HIS A 125 -43.25 -95.60 -35.48
C HIS A 125 -43.62 -94.20 -34.99
N GLN A 126 -44.85 -94.03 -34.51
CA GLN A 126 -45.22 -92.82 -33.78
C GLN A 126 -44.43 -92.83 -32.46
N PRO A 127 -43.61 -91.80 -32.17
CA PRO A 127 -43.10 -91.63 -30.82
C PRO A 127 -44.29 -91.34 -29.89
N GLU A 128 -44.42 -92.09 -28.80
CA GLU A 128 -45.41 -91.86 -27.74
C GLU A 128 -45.18 -90.47 -27.13
N CYS A 129 -46.03 -89.51 -27.51
CA CYS A 129 -45.97 -88.19 -26.90
C CYS A 129 -46.66 -88.23 -25.53
N LEU A 130 -45.89 -87.92 -24.47
CA LEU A 130 -46.34 -87.91 -23.06
C LEU A 130 -47.29 -86.74 -22.70
N GLY A 131 -47.73 -85.94 -23.69
CA GLY A 131 -48.60 -84.77 -23.49
C GLY A 131 -47.91 -83.44 -23.79
N ALA A 132 -48.63 -82.34 -23.58
CA ALA A 132 -48.09 -81.00 -23.82
C ALA A 132 -47.08 -80.60 -22.74
N ALA A 133 -45.95 -80.03 -23.14
CA ALA A 133 -44.91 -79.57 -22.21
C ALA A 133 -45.30 -78.21 -21.63
N ASN A 134 -45.26 -78.09 -20.30
CA ASN A 134 -45.47 -76.83 -19.60
C ASN A 134 -44.12 -76.13 -19.40
N ILE A 135 -43.89 -75.05 -20.13
CA ILE A 135 -42.71 -74.20 -20.04
C ILE A 135 -43.04 -73.07 -19.06
N VAL A 136 -42.38 -73.06 -17.90
CA VAL A 136 -42.48 -71.94 -16.95
C VAL A 136 -41.51 -70.86 -17.38
N MET A 137 -42.02 -69.72 -17.83
CA MET A 137 -41.23 -68.53 -18.12
C MET A 137 -41.27 -67.60 -16.92
N GLU A 138 -40.10 -67.30 -16.36
CA GLU A 138 -39.92 -66.30 -15.31
C GLU A 138 -39.30 -65.05 -15.93
N TYR A 139 -39.98 -63.92 -15.82
CA TYR A 139 -39.49 -62.64 -16.33
C TYR A 139 -39.86 -61.49 -15.39
N SER A 140 -39.12 -60.39 -15.50
CA SER A 140 -39.43 -59.16 -14.76
C SER A 140 -40.45 -58.34 -15.54
N GLU A 141 -41.68 -58.26 -15.03
CA GLU A 141 -42.73 -57.42 -15.59
C GLU A 141 -42.65 -56.01 -14.99
N LYS A 142 -42.72 -54.98 -15.84
CA LYS A 142 -42.87 -53.60 -15.39
C LYS A 142 -44.34 -53.36 -15.01
N ARG A 143 -44.65 -53.33 -13.71
CA ARG A 143 -46.01 -53.15 -13.20
C ARG A 143 -46.23 -51.72 -12.70
N LEU A 144 -47.37 -51.16 -13.07
CA LEU A 144 -47.82 -49.87 -12.55
C LEU A 144 -48.28 -50.03 -11.11
N ASN A 145 -47.80 -49.17 -10.22
CA ASN A 145 -48.33 -49.08 -8.87
C ASN A 145 -49.55 -48.14 -8.87
N GLU A 146 -50.75 -48.72 -8.97
CA GLU A 146 -52.02 -47.96 -9.03
C GLU A 146 -52.20 -47.00 -7.85
N GLY A 147 -51.74 -47.39 -6.65
CA GLY A 147 -51.81 -46.53 -5.46
C GLY A 147 -50.89 -45.30 -5.55
N VAL A 148 -49.74 -45.41 -6.21
CA VAL A 148 -48.85 -44.27 -6.49
C VAL A 148 -49.39 -43.44 -7.65
N SER A 149 -49.96 -44.07 -8.68
CA SER A 149 -50.60 -43.38 -9.81
C SER A 149 -51.73 -42.47 -9.34
N ALA A 150 -52.66 -42.99 -8.53
CA ALA A 150 -53.76 -42.19 -7.98
C ALA A 150 -53.28 -41.03 -7.10
N ARG A 151 -52.20 -41.22 -6.32
CA ARG A 151 -51.61 -40.14 -5.52
C ARG A 151 -50.94 -39.06 -6.38
N LEU A 152 -50.30 -39.45 -7.49
CA LEU A 152 -49.71 -38.51 -8.44
C LEU A 152 -50.78 -37.71 -9.19
N GLU A 153 -51.88 -38.36 -9.59
CA GLU A 153 -53.04 -37.69 -10.19
C GLU A 153 -53.65 -36.67 -9.22
N GLN A 154 -53.93 -37.08 -7.98
CA GLN A 154 -54.44 -36.18 -6.93
C GLN A 154 -53.50 -35.01 -6.66
N ASN A 155 -52.19 -35.26 -6.59
CA ASN A 155 -51.18 -34.20 -6.41
C ASN A 155 -51.21 -33.17 -7.56
N ARG A 156 -51.37 -33.64 -8.80
CA ARG A 156 -51.41 -32.77 -9.99
C ARG A 156 -52.72 -32.01 -10.11
N GLU A 157 -53.85 -32.61 -9.75
CA GLU A 157 -55.14 -31.92 -9.63
C GLU A 157 -55.08 -30.79 -8.58
N GLN A 158 -54.49 -31.07 -7.41
CA GLN A 158 -54.29 -30.04 -6.37
C GLN A 158 -53.38 -28.92 -6.85
N TYR A 159 -52.29 -29.25 -7.56
CA TYR A 159 -51.37 -28.27 -8.13
C TYR A 159 -52.07 -27.38 -9.17
N GLU A 160 -52.85 -27.99 -10.07
CA GLU A 160 -53.58 -27.27 -11.11
C GLU A 160 -54.65 -26.34 -10.52
N SER A 161 -55.34 -26.78 -9.48
CA SER A 161 -56.29 -25.94 -8.74
C SER A 161 -55.62 -24.70 -8.12
N LEU A 162 -54.46 -24.88 -7.48
CA LEU A 162 -53.68 -23.77 -6.92
C LEU A 162 -53.12 -22.84 -8.01
N LEU A 163 -52.68 -23.40 -9.15
CA LEU A 163 -52.21 -22.63 -10.29
C LEU A 163 -53.35 -21.77 -10.90
N GLN A 164 -54.55 -22.32 -11.07
CA GLN A 164 -55.70 -21.56 -11.54
C GLN A 164 -56.08 -20.42 -10.59
N ARG A 165 -55.95 -20.64 -9.29
CA ARG A 165 -56.19 -19.62 -8.26
C ARG A 165 -55.14 -18.50 -8.30
N SER A 166 -53.86 -18.83 -8.50
CA SER A 166 -52.78 -17.83 -8.54
C SER A 166 -52.77 -16.98 -9.82
N GLN A 167 -53.38 -17.46 -10.90
CA GLN A 167 -53.53 -16.71 -12.16
C GLN A 167 -54.70 -15.72 -12.14
N GLN A 168 -55.55 -15.75 -11.11
CA GLN A 168 -56.65 -14.80 -11.00
C GLN A 168 -56.11 -13.37 -10.76
N PRO A 169 -56.80 -12.34 -11.30
CA PRO A 169 -56.42 -10.97 -11.02
C PRO A 169 -56.56 -10.67 -9.51
N PRO A 170 -55.77 -9.73 -8.96
CA PRO A 170 -55.93 -9.30 -7.59
C PRO A 170 -57.35 -8.80 -7.31
N PRO A 171 -57.88 -8.98 -6.08
CA PRO A 171 -59.22 -8.51 -5.72
C PRO A 171 -59.41 -7.02 -6.01
N LEU A 172 -60.56 -6.64 -6.57
CA LEU A 172 -60.84 -5.23 -6.90
C LEU A 172 -60.71 -4.30 -5.68
N GLN A 173 -61.10 -4.77 -4.50
CA GLN A 173 -60.94 -4.04 -3.24
C GLN A 173 -59.48 -3.69 -2.96
N LEU A 174 -58.54 -4.61 -3.20
CA LEU A 174 -57.11 -4.36 -3.03
C LEU A 174 -56.60 -3.30 -3.99
N CYS A 175 -57.03 -3.36 -5.27
CA CYS A 175 -56.66 -2.35 -6.27
C CYS A 175 -57.23 -0.96 -5.91
N GLN A 176 -58.48 -0.90 -5.45
CA GLN A 176 -59.11 0.34 -5.00
C GLN A 176 -58.37 0.92 -3.78
N SER A 177 -58.06 0.08 -2.79
CA SER A 177 -57.32 0.48 -1.60
C SER A 177 -55.93 1.03 -1.94
N ALA A 178 -55.19 0.40 -2.87
CA ALA A 178 -53.89 0.91 -3.32
C ALA A 178 -54.00 2.32 -3.95
N VAL A 179 -55.01 2.55 -4.80
CA VAL A 179 -55.27 3.87 -5.41
C VAL A 179 -55.69 4.89 -4.36
N HIS A 180 -56.47 4.48 -3.35
CA HIS A 180 -56.86 5.34 -2.24
C HIS A 180 -55.65 5.76 -1.41
N LEU A 181 -54.70 4.86 -1.14
CA LEU A 181 -53.45 5.18 -0.46
C LEU A 181 -52.62 6.21 -1.24
N GLU A 182 -52.45 6.02 -2.55
CA GLU A 182 -51.74 6.98 -3.41
C GLU A 182 -52.42 8.35 -3.43
N THR A 183 -53.76 8.36 -3.52
CA THR A 183 -54.56 9.60 -3.50
C THR A 183 -54.41 10.31 -2.16
N LEU A 184 -54.44 9.57 -1.04
CA LEU A 184 -54.25 10.10 0.30
C LEU A 184 -52.88 10.77 0.42
N ILE A 185 -51.81 10.06 0.03
CA ILE A 185 -50.43 10.60 0.07
C ILE A 185 -50.34 11.87 -0.77
N THR A 186 -50.90 11.85 -1.98
CA THR A 186 -50.89 13.01 -2.88
C THR A 186 -51.62 14.23 -2.29
N LEU A 187 -52.78 14.02 -1.67
CA LEU A 187 -53.54 15.09 -1.01
C LEU A 187 -52.78 15.65 0.19
N MET A 188 -52.16 14.78 1.00
CA MET A 188 -51.37 15.18 2.16
C MET A 188 -50.17 16.05 1.75
N ILE A 189 -49.46 15.70 0.67
CA ILE A 189 -48.35 16.49 0.13
C ILE A 189 -48.85 17.86 -0.37
N LYS A 190 -50.00 17.90 -1.07
CA LYS A 190 -50.60 19.17 -1.51
C LYS A 190 -50.94 20.07 -0.33
N TRP A 191 -51.52 19.52 0.74
CA TRP A 191 -51.83 20.27 1.96
C TRP A 191 -50.56 20.76 2.67
N TYR A 192 -49.52 19.92 2.74
CA TYR A 192 -48.24 20.29 3.32
C TYR A 192 -47.60 21.47 2.56
N ARG A 193 -47.49 21.38 1.24
CA ARG A 193 -46.92 22.46 0.40
C ARG A 193 -47.72 23.75 0.50
N ALA A 194 -49.04 23.69 0.43
CA ALA A 194 -49.91 24.86 0.59
C ALA A 194 -49.81 25.50 1.98
N SER A 195 -49.70 24.70 3.04
CA SER A 195 -49.52 25.18 4.43
C SER A 195 -48.16 25.85 4.62
N ASN A 196 -47.12 25.32 3.98
CA ASN A 196 -45.77 25.86 4.02
C ASN A 196 -45.69 27.23 3.32
N GLU A 197 -46.35 27.39 2.16
CA GLU A 197 -46.44 28.67 1.44
C GLU A 197 -47.24 29.74 2.21
N GLN A 198 -48.24 29.33 2.99
CA GLN A 198 -49.10 30.22 3.78
C GLN A 198 -48.49 30.64 5.13
N GLY A 199 -47.33 30.09 5.51
CA GLY A 199 -46.64 30.43 6.77
C GLY A 199 -47.34 29.95 8.05
N ASN A 200 -48.24 28.97 7.96
CA ASN A 200 -48.93 28.42 9.13
C ASN A 200 -48.09 27.32 9.80
N ASN A 201 -47.17 27.73 10.68
CA ASN A 201 -46.18 26.84 11.29
C ASN A 201 -46.79 25.63 12.02
N ASP A 202 -47.84 25.83 12.82
CA ASP A 202 -48.46 24.74 13.59
C ASP A 202 -49.09 23.66 12.71
N ARG A 203 -49.78 24.06 11.64
CA ARG A 203 -50.43 23.13 10.72
C ARG A 203 -49.38 22.38 9.88
N THR A 204 -48.31 23.08 9.50
CA THR A 204 -47.19 22.49 8.77
C THR A 204 -46.44 21.45 9.61
N LEU A 205 -46.22 21.72 10.90
CA LEU A 205 -45.58 20.77 11.82
C LEU A 205 -46.43 19.51 12.03
N SER A 206 -47.74 19.65 12.24
CA SER A 206 -48.64 18.50 12.40
C SER A 206 -48.74 17.63 11.14
N LEU A 207 -48.76 18.24 9.95
CA LEU A 207 -48.71 17.50 8.69
C LEU A 207 -47.36 16.81 8.48
N LEU A 208 -46.26 17.43 8.91
CA LEU A 208 -44.93 16.86 8.87
C LEU A 208 -44.81 15.61 9.76
N GLU A 209 -45.30 15.69 11.00
CA GLU A 209 -45.34 14.55 11.92
C GLU A 209 -46.20 13.41 11.38
N CYS A 210 -47.41 13.73 10.89
CA CYS A 210 -48.31 12.75 10.28
C CYS A 210 -47.65 12.04 9.08
N GLY A 211 -46.99 12.79 8.18
CA GLY A 211 -46.27 12.24 7.04
C GLY A 211 -45.12 11.31 7.45
N ARG A 212 -44.39 11.65 8.51
CA ARG A 212 -43.32 10.82 9.07
C ARG A 212 -43.84 9.54 9.71
N HIS A 213 -44.93 9.63 10.47
CA HIS A 213 -45.58 8.45 11.04
C HIS A 213 -46.08 7.50 9.94
N LEU A 214 -46.70 8.05 8.89
CA LEU A 214 -47.14 7.26 7.75
C LEU A 214 -45.96 6.61 7.01
N PHE A 215 -44.84 7.33 6.85
CA PHE A 215 -43.62 6.76 6.26
C PHE A 215 -43.10 5.57 7.07
N TYR A 216 -42.93 5.71 8.38
CA TYR A 216 -42.43 4.63 9.22
C TYR A 216 -43.39 3.44 9.29
N HIS A 217 -44.70 3.71 9.30
CA HIS A 217 -45.72 2.66 9.18
C HIS A 217 -45.56 1.88 7.88
N ILE A 218 -45.43 2.56 6.74
CA ILE A 218 -45.26 1.90 5.43
C ILE A 218 -43.94 1.15 5.35
N ALA A 219 -42.85 1.71 5.88
CA ALA A 219 -41.55 1.05 5.91
C ALA A 219 -41.63 -0.28 6.69
N GLN A 220 -42.28 -0.30 7.85
CA GLN A 220 -42.45 -1.50 8.69
C GLN A 220 -43.24 -2.64 8.01
N LEU A 221 -43.99 -2.36 6.94
CA LEU A 221 -44.66 -3.39 6.14
C LEU A 221 -43.71 -4.23 5.29
N THR A 222 -42.44 -3.82 5.19
CA THR A 222 -41.41 -4.54 4.44
C THR A 222 -41.05 -5.82 5.18
N SER A 223 -41.56 -6.95 4.69
CA SER A 223 -41.32 -8.30 5.20
C SER A 223 -40.88 -9.22 4.06
N GLU A 224 -40.43 -10.44 4.39
CA GLU A 224 -40.11 -11.45 3.35
C GLU A 224 -41.34 -11.72 2.46
N ASP A 225 -42.54 -11.69 3.03
CA ASP A 225 -43.76 -11.96 2.29
C ASP A 225 -44.12 -10.80 1.34
N THR A 226 -44.07 -9.55 1.81
CA THR A 226 -44.39 -8.40 0.95
C THR A 226 -43.32 -8.14 -0.11
N THR A 227 -42.06 -8.50 0.15
CA THR A 227 -40.95 -8.35 -0.80
C THR A 227 -40.92 -9.45 -1.87
N SER A 228 -41.42 -10.64 -1.55
CA SER A 228 -41.56 -11.76 -2.50
C SER A 228 -42.69 -11.53 -3.50
N TYR A 229 -43.74 -10.78 -3.12
CA TYR A 229 -44.83 -10.40 -4.02
C TYR A 229 -44.56 -9.05 -4.72
N PRO A 230 -44.24 -9.05 -6.04
CA PRO A 230 -43.75 -7.84 -6.71
C PRO A 230 -44.68 -6.61 -6.67
N PRO A 231 -46.02 -6.74 -6.82
CA PRO A 231 -46.93 -5.59 -6.72
C PRO A 231 -46.92 -4.93 -5.35
N ALA A 232 -46.89 -5.70 -4.26
CA ALA A 232 -46.80 -5.14 -2.90
C ALA A 232 -45.45 -4.43 -2.71
N LYS A 233 -44.35 -5.06 -3.13
CA LYS A 233 -43.03 -4.44 -3.08
C LYS A 233 -42.98 -3.10 -3.81
N GLN A 234 -43.55 -3.03 -5.02
CA GLN A 234 -43.60 -1.80 -5.82
C GLN A 234 -44.41 -0.71 -5.12
N LEU A 235 -45.60 -1.04 -4.61
CA LEU A 235 -46.45 -0.09 -3.88
C LEU A 235 -45.74 0.46 -2.64
N ILE A 236 -45.17 -0.42 -1.80
CA ILE A 236 -44.47 -0.02 -0.57
C ILE A 236 -43.26 0.86 -0.91
N THR A 237 -42.44 0.46 -1.89
CA THR A 237 -41.25 1.23 -2.28
C THR A 237 -41.63 2.60 -2.83
N PHE A 238 -42.66 2.69 -3.67
CA PHE A 238 -43.15 3.95 -4.24
C PHE A 238 -43.71 4.89 -3.17
N CYS A 239 -44.56 4.38 -2.28
CA CYS A 239 -45.12 5.18 -1.19
C CYS A 239 -44.04 5.65 -0.21
N ALA A 240 -43.10 4.78 0.16
CA ALA A 240 -41.98 5.14 1.01
C ALA A 240 -41.09 6.20 0.35
N GLU A 241 -40.78 6.06 -0.94
CA GLU A 241 -39.96 7.02 -1.67
C GLU A 241 -40.60 8.42 -1.70
N ILE A 242 -41.88 8.52 -2.07
CA ILE A 242 -42.59 9.79 -2.13
C ILE A 242 -42.66 10.46 -0.75
N LEU A 243 -43.04 9.70 0.28
CA LEU A 243 -43.15 10.24 1.63
C LEU A 243 -41.79 10.65 2.18
N GLY A 244 -40.73 9.87 1.93
CA GLY A 244 -39.39 10.19 2.38
C GLY A 244 -38.79 11.40 1.66
N GLN A 245 -39.10 11.62 0.37
CA GLN A 245 -38.65 12.82 -0.35
C GLN A 245 -39.30 14.10 0.18
N GLU A 246 -40.58 14.06 0.56
CA GLU A 246 -41.32 15.26 0.97
C GLU A 246 -41.24 15.58 2.48
N PHE A 247 -41.15 14.56 3.35
CA PHE A 247 -41.29 14.74 4.81
C PHE A 247 -40.02 14.44 5.62
N LEU A 248 -39.00 13.81 5.01
CA LEU A 248 -37.75 13.43 5.68
C LEU A 248 -36.52 14.10 5.06
N ARG A 249 -36.40 14.02 3.73
CA ARG A 249 -35.28 14.64 3.01
C ARG A 249 -35.32 16.16 3.22
N GLY A 250 -34.18 16.79 3.49
CA GLY A 250 -34.13 18.23 3.69
C GLY A 250 -34.46 18.71 5.11
N HIS A 251 -34.79 17.81 6.05
CA HIS A 251 -35.16 18.17 7.42
C HIS A 251 -34.08 17.78 8.45
N ALA A 252 -33.57 18.74 9.23
CA ALA A 252 -32.43 18.53 10.13
C ALA A 252 -32.77 17.77 11.44
N ASP A 253 -34.03 17.80 11.86
CA ASP A 253 -34.52 17.25 13.13
C ASP A 253 -34.65 15.72 13.13
N CYS A 254 -34.86 15.10 11.97
CA CYS A 254 -35.05 13.65 11.86
C CYS A 254 -33.78 12.86 11.50
N GLN A 255 -32.64 13.52 11.24
CA GLN A 255 -31.45 12.86 10.70
C GLN A 255 -30.81 11.85 11.67
N GLU A 256 -30.78 12.16 12.97
CA GLU A 256 -30.23 11.27 14.00
C GLU A 256 -31.07 10.00 14.15
N LEU A 257 -32.39 10.16 14.21
CA LEU A 257 -33.36 9.08 14.31
C LEU A 257 -33.34 8.19 13.05
N LEU A 258 -33.12 8.77 11.86
CA LEU A 258 -32.96 7.99 10.62
C LEU A 258 -31.72 7.09 10.67
N ILE A 259 -30.59 7.59 11.18
CA ILE A 259 -29.37 6.78 11.32
C ILE A 259 -29.59 5.64 12.32
N SER A 260 -30.18 5.93 13.48
CA SER A 260 -30.43 4.88 14.49
C SER A 260 -31.36 3.80 13.94
N GLN A 261 -32.43 4.17 13.24
CA GLN A 261 -33.38 3.22 12.66
C GLN A 261 -32.80 2.39 11.52
N VAL A 262 -31.89 2.94 10.71
CA VAL A 262 -31.18 2.16 9.68
C VAL A 262 -30.40 1.01 10.30
N PHE A 263 -29.71 1.27 11.43
CA PHE A 263 -28.95 0.23 12.13
C PHE A 263 -29.83 -0.71 12.96
N GLU A 264 -30.91 -0.21 13.56
CA GLU A 264 -31.85 -1.04 14.34
C GLU A 264 -32.65 -2.00 13.45
N TRP A 265 -33.17 -1.52 12.31
CA TRP A 265 -34.08 -2.30 11.48
C TRP A 265 -33.34 -3.21 10.49
N GLY A 266 -32.10 -2.87 10.13
CA GLY A 266 -31.19 -3.71 9.35
C GLY A 266 -31.74 -4.19 7.99
N GLY A 267 -30.97 -5.06 7.32
CA GLY A 267 -31.39 -5.75 6.09
C GLY A 267 -31.90 -4.83 4.96
N GLN A 268 -33.08 -5.19 4.41
CA GLN A 268 -33.72 -4.52 3.27
C GLN A 268 -34.35 -3.17 3.62
N LEU A 269 -34.70 -2.94 4.90
CA LEU A 269 -35.29 -1.71 5.40
C LEU A 269 -34.28 -0.55 5.38
N GLY A 270 -33.01 -0.84 5.68
CA GLY A 270 -31.92 0.15 5.56
C GLY A 270 -31.81 0.75 4.15
N GLY A 271 -32.10 -0.04 3.11
CA GLY A 271 -32.12 0.43 1.72
C GLY A 271 -33.28 1.38 1.37
N LEU A 272 -34.38 1.33 2.11
CA LEU A 272 -35.52 2.26 1.95
C LEU A 272 -35.29 3.57 2.72
N LEU A 273 -34.64 3.50 3.89
CA LEU A 273 -34.42 4.66 4.76
C LEU A 273 -33.24 5.53 4.30
N ALA A 274 -32.11 4.91 3.96
CA ALA A 274 -30.86 5.62 3.67
C ALA A 274 -30.92 6.64 2.51
N PRO A 275 -31.71 6.48 1.42
CA PRO A 275 -31.82 7.47 0.36
C PRO A 275 -32.34 8.84 0.83
N HIS A 276 -33.07 8.89 1.94
CA HIS A 276 -33.67 10.12 2.47
C HIS A 276 -32.78 10.86 3.48
N LEU A 277 -31.64 10.29 3.86
CA LEU A 277 -30.65 10.98 4.68
C LEU A 277 -30.07 12.18 3.92
N SER A 278 -30.04 13.34 4.58
CA SER A 278 -29.54 14.61 4.06
C SER A 278 -28.71 15.32 5.12
N PRO A 279 -27.46 14.87 5.36
CA PRO A 279 -26.65 15.38 6.46
C PRO A 279 -26.32 16.88 6.29
N GLY A 280 -26.17 17.39 5.05
CA GLY A 280 -25.81 18.80 4.78
C GLY A 280 -26.82 19.87 5.26
N VAL A 281 -28.04 19.48 5.60
CA VAL A 281 -29.06 20.39 6.17
C VAL A 281 -28.73 20.71 7.63
N THR A 282 -28.07 19.79 8.34
CA THR A 282 -27.77 19.93 9.76
C THR A 282 -26.68 20.99 10.00
N PRO A 283 -26.70 21.65 11.18
CA PRO A 283 -25.61 22.55 11.55
C PRO A 283 -24.29 21.77 11.71
N THR A 284 -23.16 22.44 11.50
CA THR A 284 -21.81 21.86 11.49
C THR A 284 -21.54 20.90 12.66
N HIS A 285 -21.86 21.30 13.90
CA HIS A 285 -21.65 20.45 15.07
C HIS A 285 -22.44 19.13 15.00
N LYS A 286 -23.69 19.15 14.53
CA LYS A 286 -24.50 17.92 14.37
C LYS A 286 -24.01 17.09 13.21
N PHE A 287 -23.56 17.71 12.11
CA PHE A 287 -22.96 16.99 10.99
C PHE A 287 -21.77 16.13 11.45
N LEU A 288 -20.88 16.70 12.27
CA LEU A 288 -19.72 15.98 12.84
C LEU A 288 -20.15 14.85 13.78
N LEU A 289 -21.16 15.09 14.63
CA LEU A 289 -21.72 14.05 15.51
C LEU A 289 -22.34 12.90 14.73
N LEU A 290 -23.14 13.19 13.71
CA LEU A 290 -23.74 12.18 12.83
C LEU A 290 -22.68 11.40 12.05
N TYR A 291 -21.59 12.03 11.65
CA TYR A 291 -20.50 11.34 10.96
C TYR A 291 -19.74 10.40 11.90
N SER A 292 -19.37 10.89 13.09
CA SER A 292 -18.63 10.11 14.09
C SER A 292 -19.43 8.93 14.64
N SER A 293 -20.76 9.03 14.70
CA SER A 293 -21.62 7.92 15.15
C SER A 293 -21.65 6.73 14.19
N LEU A 294 -21.23 6.88 12.93
CA LEU A 294 -21.21 5.79 11.95
C LEU A 294 -20.02 4.82 12.13
N SER A 295 -18.90 5.31 12.68
CA SER A 295 -17.65 4.55 12.81
C SER A 295 -17.81 3.25 13.64
N PRO A 296 -18.46 3.25 14.83
CA PRO A 296 -18.66 2.03 15.61
C PRO A 296 -19.45 0.93 14.88
N HIS A 297 -20.35 1.31 13.97
CA HIS A 297 -21.20 0.37 13.23
C HIS A 297 -20.51 -0.22 11.99
N ALA A 298 -19.42 0.37 11.51
CA ALA A 298 -18.72 -0.07 10.31
C ALA A 298 -18.27 -1.55 10.37
N THR A 299 -17.91 -2.05 11.56
CA THR A 299 -17.47 -3.44 11.74
C THR A 299 -18.62 -4.44 11.86
N THR A 300 -19.82 -3.98 12.22
CA THR A 300 -21.01 -4.83 12.40
C THR A 300 -21.90 -4.84 11.14
N HIS A 301 -22.07 -3.69 10.49
CA HIS A 301 -22.96 -3.50 9.34
C HIS A 301 -22.27 -2.67 8.23
N PRO A 302 -21.23 -3.21 7.56
CA PRO A 302 -20.41 -2.45 6.61
C PRO A 302 -21.20 -1.89 5.42
N ASP A 303 -22.18 -2.64 4.89
CA ASP A 303 -22.98 -2.20 3.73
C ASP A 303 -23.86 -0.99 4.06
N HIS A 304 -24.47 -0.97 5.26
CA HIS A 304 -25.28 0.16 5.72
C HIS A 304 -24.40 1.36 6.04
N THR A 305 -23.25 1.16 6.70
CA THR A 305 -22.31 2.25 6.96
C THR A 305 -21.78 2.86 5.66
N PHE A 306 -21.44 2.06 4.64
CA PHE A 306 -21.06 2.56 3.32
C PHE A 306 -22.19 3.39 2.69
N MET A 307 -23.41 2.86 2.70
CA MET A 307 -24.57 3.53 2.13
C MET A 307 -24.83 4.89 2.79
N LEU A 308 -24.74 4.96 4.12
CA LEU A 308 -24.92 6.22 4.87
C LEU A 308 -23.76 7.19 4.65
N LEU A 309 -22.51 6.73 4.73
CA LEU A 309 -21.33 7.57 4.49
C LEU A 309 -21.33 8.16 3.08
N SER A 310 -21.82 7.43 2.07
CA SER A 310 -21.95 7.93 0.68
C SER A 310 -22.90 9.11 0.53
N LYS A 311 -23.74 9.40 1.53
CA LYS A 311 -24.62 10.59 1.56
C LYS A 311 -23.96 11.84 2.11
N PHE A 312 -22.77 11.71 2.70
CA PHE A 312 -21.98 12.84 3.18
C PHE A 312 -21.21 13.43 2.00
N ASP A 313 -21.87 14.30 1.24
CA ASP A 313 -21.21 15.07 0.18
C ASP A 313 -20.37 16.19 0.81
N LEU A 314 -19.09 15.88 1.03
CA LEU A 314 -18.15 16.79 1.66
C LEU A 314 -17.76 17.97 0.78
N GLU A 315 -17.72 17.79 -0.55
CA GLU A 315 -17.31 18.88 -1.44
C GLU A 315 -18.33 20.03 -1.39
N THR A 316 -19.63 19.71 -1.52
CA THR A 316 -20.68 20.73 -1.40
C THR A 316 -20.79 21.28 0.01
N TRP A 317 -20.70 20.42 1.03
CA TRP A 317 -20.77 20.85 2.43
C TRP A 317 -19.65 21.84 2.80
N LEU A 318 -18.40 21.57 2.39
CA LEU A 318 -17.26 22.45 2.65
C LEU A 318 -17.43 23.81 1.95
N LEU A 319 -17.92 23.82 0.71
CA LEU A 319 -18.15 25.04 -0.06
C LEU A 319 -19.28 25.91 0.51
N ASP A 320 -20.39 25.29 0.90
CA ASP A 320 -21.60 25.97 1.36
C ASP A 320 -21.51 26.42 2.82
N ARG A 321 -21.07 25.55 3.72
CA ARG A 321 -21.07 25.81 5.17
C ARG A 321 -19.80 26.47 5.67
N ARG A 322 -18.68 26.32 4.94
CA ARG A 322 -17.36 26.88 5.29
C ARG A 322 -17.02 26.71 6.78
N PRO A 323 -16.89 25.47 7.27
CA PRO A 323 -16.62 25.21 8.69
C PRO A 323 -15.34 25.91 9.17
N SER A 324 -15.28 26.21 10.46
CA SER A 324 -14.10 26.80 11.10
C SER A 324 -12.91 25.82 11.11
N CYS A 325 -11.69 26.34 11.28
CA CYS A 325 -10.47 25.52 11.32
C CYS A 325 -10.52 24.46 12.43
N SER A 326 -11.06 24.78 13.62
CA SER A 326 -11.22 23.80 14.70
C SER A 326 -12.18 22.66 14.33
N GLU A 327 -13.30 22.97 13.67
CA GLU A 327 -14.27 21.97 13.22
C GLU A 327 -13.71 21.08 12.12
N GLN A 328 -12.92 21.64 11.19
CA GLN A 328 -12.21 20.87 10.17
C GLN A 328 -11.19 19.91 10.81
N GLY A 329 -10.43 20.36 11.80
CA GLY A 329 -9.50 19.51 12.55
C GLY A 329 -10.22 18.39 13.32
N LEU A 330 -11.36 18.68 13.96
CA LEU A 330 -12.20 17.66 14.60
C LEU A 330 -12.69 16.60 13.59
N PHE A 331 -13.04 17.01 12.38
CA PHE A 331 -13.46 16.08 11.32
C PHE A 331 -12.33 15.19 10.85
N ILE A 332 -11.13 15.75 10.65
CA ILE A 332 -9.92 14.99 10.28
C ILE A 332 -9.60 13.97 11.37
N ASN A 333 -9.67 14.35 12.65
CA ASN A 333 -9.47 13.44 13.77
C ASN A 333 -10.55 12.35 13.83
N ALA A 334 -11.81 12.66 13.50
CA ALA A 334 -12.87 11.66 13.41
C ALA A 334 -12.63 10.64 12.28
N ILE A 335 -12.18 11.08 11.11
CA ILE A 335 -11.76 10.20 10.02
C ILE A 335 -10.57 9.34 10.44
N GLY A 336 -9.53 9.96 11.03
CA GLY A 336 -8.35 9.26 11.52
C GLY A 336 -8.69 8.20 12.55
N ALA A 337 -9.51 8.52 13.55
CA ALA A 337 -9.97 7.58 14.57
C ALA A 337 -10.77 6.41 13.98
N ALA A 338 -11.63 6.68 12.98
CA ALA A 338 -12.35 5.64 12.26
C ALA A 338 -11.39 4.75 11.47
N LEU A 339 -10.46 5.31 10.71
CA LEU A 339 -9.47 4.52 9.96
C LEU A 339 -8.60 3.66 10.90
N THR A 340 -8.16 4.21 12.05
CA THR A 340 -7.37 3.46 13.04
C THR A 340 -8.15 2.28 13.61
N SER A 341 -9.42 2.48 13.98
CA SER A 341 -10.25 1.39 14.55
C SER A 341 -10.51 0.27 13.53
N LEU A 342 -10.76 0.64 12.27
CA LEU A 342 -11.09 -0.30 11.20
C LEU A 342 -9.86 -1.03 10.66
N LEU A 343 -8.70 -0.36 10.52
CA LEU A 343 -7.47 -1.00 10.03
C LEU A 343 -6.86 -2.00 11.03
N THR A 344 -7.19 -1.86 12.32
CA THR A 344 -6.77 -2.82 13.35
C THR A 344 -7.52 -4.15 13.25
N GLN A 345 -8.74 -4.17 12.70
CA GLN A 345 -9.60 -5.37 12.64
C GLN A 345 -9.76 -5.88 11.19
N PRO A 346 -9.21 -7.06 10.84
CA PRO A 346 -9.28 -7.58 9.48
C PRO A 346 -10.66 -8.17 9.17
N LYS A 347 -11.41 -7.55 8.25
CA LYS A 347 -12.55 -8.18 7.57
C LYS A 347 -12.60 -7.72 6.10
N THR A 348 -12.65 -8.69 5.19
CA THR A 348 -12.64 -8.48 3.73
C THR A 348 -13.81 -7.62 3.22
N ASN A 349 -14.93 -7.60 3.95
CA ASN A 349 -16.14 -6.86 3.57
C ASN A 349 -16.07 -5.34 3.89
N MET A 350 -14.97 -4.84 4.45
CA MET A 350 -14.86 -3.44 4.90
C MET A 350 -14.12 -2.52 3.92
N LEU A 351 -13.60 -3.06 2.81
CA LEU A 351 -12.82 -2.29 1.82
C LEU A 351 -13.58 -1.09 1.25
N MET A 352 -14.87 -1.24 0.94
CA MET A 352 -15.69 -0.14 0.40
C MET A 352 -15.82 1.03 1.38
N VAL A 353 -15.97 0.72 2.68
CA VAL A 353 -16.06 1.74 3.75
C VAL A 353 -14.71 2.44 3.93
N LEU A 354 -13.62 1.67 3.94
CA LEU A 354 -12.26 2.20 4.05
C LEU A 354 -11.88 3.12 2.89
N GLU A 355 -12.21 2.74 1.64
CA GLU A 355 -11.98 3.58 0.46
C GLU A 355 -12.78 4.89 0.52
N LEU A 356 -13.98 4.85 1.08
CA LEU A 356 -14.81 6.05 1.23
C LEU A 356 -14.22 7.02 2.27
N TYR A 357 -13.74 6.52 3.41
CA TYR A 357 -12.98 7.35 4.38
C TYR A 357 -11.70 7.93 3.76
N ARG A 358 -11.02 7.18 2.90
CA ARG A 358 -9.85 7.65 2.15
C ARG A 358 -10.20 8.79 1.19
N VAL A 359 -11.28 8.68 0.43
CA VAL A 359 -11.79 9.75 -0.44
C VAL A 359 -12.13 11.00 0.38
N HIS A 360 -12.79 10.82 1.53
CA HIS A 360 -13.12 11.93 2.43
C HIS A 360 -11.88 12.65 2.95
N LEU A 361 -10.84 11.91 3.37
CA LEU A 361 -9.59 12.52 3.82
C LEU A 361 -8.87 13.28 2.70
N LYS A 362 -8.92 12.75 1.46
CA LYS A 362 -8.38 13.41 0.28
C LYS A 362 -9.11 14.71 -0.07
N ILE A 363 -10.44 14.74 0.07
CA ILE A 363 -11.23 15.97 -0.12
C ILE A 363 -10.79 17.01 0.92
N MET A 364 -10.67 16.62 2.19
CA MET A 364 -10.19 17.50 3.26
C MET A 364 -8.76 18.01 3.02
N LEU A 365 -7.86 17.17 2.49
CA LEU A 365 -6.50 17.59 2.13
C LEU A 365 -6.47 18.67 1.05
N ASN A 366 -7.35 18.58 0.05
CA ASN A 366 -7.38 19.50 -1.07
C ASN A 366 -8.15 20.79 -0.75
N TYR A 367 -9.08 20.76 0.20
CA TYR A 367 -9.83 21.93 0.63
C TYR A 367 -8.94 22.91 1.41
N LYS A 368 -8.84 24.15 0.91
CA LYS A 368 -8.00 25.22 1.51
C LYS A 368 -6.58 24.79 1.87
N PHE A 369 -5.96 23.97 1.03
CA PHE A 369 -4.55 23.61 1.18
C PHE A 369 -3.67 24.88 1.32
N PRO A 370 -2.75 25.00 2.30
CA PRO A 370 -2.19 23.94 3.15
C PRO A 370 -2.69 23.88 4.63
N GLU A 371 -3.81 24.51 5.00
CA GLU A 371 -4.19 24.72 6.42
C GLU A 371 -4.09 23.47 7.31
N HIS A 372 -4.66 22.34 6.87
CA HIS A 372 -4.70 21.09 7.65
C HIS A 372 -3.69 20.02 7.20
N TYR A 373 -2.75 20.36 6.33
CA TYR A 373 -1.80 19.39 5.78
C TYR A 373 -1.00 18.66 6.86
N MET A 374 -0.49 19.39 7.86
CA MET A 374 0.35 18.82 8.92
C MET A 374 -0.44 17.87 9.82
N GLU A 375 -1.72 18.15 10.06
CA GLU A 375 -2.61 17.29 10.84
C GLU A 375 -2.88 15.98 10.09
N ILE A 376 -3.18 16.08 8.79
CA ILE A 376 -3.39 14.90 7.93
C ILE A 376 -2.11 14.06 7.84
N LEU A 377 -0.94 14.69 7.71
CA LEU A 377 0.34 13.97 7.68
C LEU A 377 0.59 13.20 8.99
N LYS A 378 0.27 13.79 10.16
CA LYS A 378 0.36 13.08 11.45
C LYS A 378 -0.60 11.88 11.51
N VAL A 379 -1.85 12.06 11.07
CA VAL A 379 -2.82 10.96 10.97
C VAL A 379 -2.28 9.84 10.08
N LEU A 380 -1.66 10.14 8.94
CA LEU A 380 -1.07 9.13 8.05
C LEU A 380 0.09 8.36 8.71
N LEU A 381 0.95 9.06 9.45
CA LEU A 381 2.04 8.45 10.20
C LEU A 381 1.51 7.52 11.31
N ASP A 382 0.46 7.94 12.03
CA ASP A 382 -0.16 7.12 13.06
C ASP A 382 -0.88 5.89 12.47
N LEU A 383 -1.60 6.06 11.35
CA LEU A 383 -2.25 4.95 10.65
C LEU A 383 -1.24 3.91 10.16
N SER A 384 -0.11 4.37 9.59
CA SER A 384 0.93 3.48 9.09
C SER A 384 1.62 2.67 10.21
N ALA A 385 1.60 3.15 11.45
CA ALA A 385 2.13 2.42 12.59
C ALA A 385 1.22 1.27 13.08
N VAL A 386 -0.09 1.34 12.78
CA VAL A 386 -1.12 0.43 13.31
C VAL A 386 -1.60 -0.58 12.27
N THR A 387 -1.35 -0.33 10.98
CA THR A 387 -1.95 -1.12 9.90
C THR A 387 -1.32 -2.52 9.78
N ASN A 388 -2.19 -3.54 9.65
CA ASN A 388 -1.81 -4.94 9.41
C ASN A 388 -1.72 -5.28 7.91
N ASP A 389 -1.02 -6.37 7.57
CA ASP A 389 -0.70 -6.81 6.19
C ASP A 389 -1.93 -6.88 5.25
N GLU A 390 -3.09 -7.35 5.73
CA GLU A 390 -4.29 -7.58 4.90
C GLU A 390 -4.97 -6.30 4.40
N ASN A 391 -4.83 -5.18 5.11
CA ASN A 391 -5.45 -3.88 4.77
C ASN A 391 -4.44 -2.85 4.27
N SER A 392 -3.22 -3.29 3.93
CA SER A 392 -2.11 -2.43 3.47
C SER A 392 -2.50 -1.56 2.26
N GLY A 393 -3.33 -2.08 1.34
CA GLY A 393 -3.72 -1.37 0.11
C GLY A 393 -4.33 0.01 0.34
N VAL A 394 -5.27 0.15 1.29
CA VAL A 394 -5.95 1.44 1.56
C VAL A 394 -4.97 2.46 2.13
N SER A 395 -4.18 2.03 3.12
CA SER A 395 -3.18 2.87 3.78
C SER A 395 -2.04 3.30 2.84
N SER A 396 -1.61 2.43 1.93
CA SER A 396 -0.71 2.75 0.83
C SER A 396 -1.34 3.76 -0.13
N GLY A 397 -2.62 3.57 -0.46
CA GLY A 397 -3.40 4.48 -1.28
C GLY A 397 -3.45 5.91 -0.72
N LEU A 398 -3.57 6.05 0.60
CA LEU A 398 -3.55 7.35 1.27
C LEU A 398 -2.22 8.11 1.09
N TRP A 399 -1.08 7.41 1.14
CA TRP A 399 0.23 8.02 0.85
C TRP A 399 0.31 8.51 -0.60
N TYR A 400 -0.19 7.73 -1.55
CA TYR A 400 -0.26 8.15 -2.95
C TYR A 400 -1.22 9.32 -3.16
N ASP A 401 -2.34 9.37 -2.45
CA ASP A 401 -3.24 10.53 -2.52
C ASP A 401 -2.58 11.79 -1.98
N LEU A 402 -1.81 11.71 -0.89
CA LEU A 402 -1.03 12.85 -0.39
C LEU A 402 -0.04 13.34 -1.46
N MET A 403 0.80 12.43 -1.97
CA MET A 403 1.83 12.77 -2.96
C MET A 403 1.22 13.31 -4.27
N ASN A 404 0.14 12.70 -4.75
CA ASN A 404 -0.54 13.13 -5.98
C ASN A 404 -1.32 14.44 -5.80
N SER A 405 -1.86 14.70 -4.61
CA SER A 405 -2.51 15.98 -4.29
C SER A 405 -1.50 17.14 -4.26
N LEU A 406 -0.29 16.85 -3.76
CA LEU A 406 0.85 17.77 -3.83
C LEU A 406 1.31 17.96 -5.28
N ALA A 407 1.38 16.89 -6.08
CA ALA A 407 1.81 16.93 -7.47
C ALA A 407 0.86 17.67 -8.41
N ALA A 408 -0.42 17.83 -8.04
CA ALA A 408 -1.41 18.63 -8.76
C ALA A 408 -1.48 18.35 -10.27
N GLY A 409 -1.22 17.10 -10.69
CA GLY A 409 -1.25 16.68 -12.10
C GLY A 409 0.06 16.85 -12.87
N ILE A 410 1.16 17.29 -12.25
CA ILE A 410 2.50 17.36 -12.87
C ILE A 410 3.03 15.94 -13.12
N THR A 411 2.91 15.09 -12.10
CA THR A 411 3.29 13.67 -12.12
C THR A 411 2.29 12.84 -11.34
N THR A 412 2.23 11.55 -11.64
CA THR A 412 1.41 10.58 -10.92
C THR A 412 2.30 9.51 -10.32
N PHE A 413 2.26 9.39 -9.00
CA PHE A 413 2.91 8.35 -8.24
C PHE A 413 1.98 7.15 -8.10
N GLY A 414 2.49 5.95 -8.39
CA GLY A 414 1.77 4.69 -8.28
C GLY A 414 2.63 3.56 -7.69
N PRO A 415 2.01 2.44 -7.30
CA PRO A 415 2.68 1.32 -6.64
C PRO A 415 3.67 0.57 -7.54
N ASP A 416 3.37 0.44 -8.84
CA ASP A 416 4.16 -0.38 -9.77
C ASP A 416 5.22 0.40 -10.55
N MET A 417 5.59 1.60 -10.07
CA MET A 417 6.59 2.42 -10.76
C MET A 417 7.99 1.84 -10.61
N ALA A 418 8.69 1.69 -11.74
CA ALA A 418 10.10 1.31 -11.72
C ALA A 418 10.94 2.39 -11.02
N HIS A 419 11.99 1.97 -10.31
CA HIS A 419 12.87 2.85 -9.56
C HIS A 419 13.45 4.05 -10.36
N PRO A 420 13.95 3.90 -11.60
CA PRO A 420 14.44 5.05 -12.36
C PRO A 420 13.33 6.04 -12.75
N ASP A 421 12.14 5.54 -13.11
CA ASP A 421 10.99 6.36 -13.48
C ASP A 421 10.46 7.15 -12.28
N LEU A 422 10.54 6.56 -11.08
CA LEU A 422 10.22 7.20 -9.82
C LEU A 422 11.14 8.40 -9.55
N ILE A 423 12.47 8.22 -9.64
CA ILE A 423 13.43 9.32 -9.46
C ILE A 423 13.20 10.42 -10.49
N ALA A 424 12.98 10.06 -11.75
CA ALA A 424 12.67 11.03 -12.81
C ALA A 424 11.38 11.80 -12.51
N SER A 425 10.36 11.13 -11.97
CA SER A 425 9.08 11.75 -11.59
C SER A 425 9.23 12.69 -10.39
N ILE A 426 10.05 12.34 -9.40
CA ILE A 426 10.40 13.23 -8.28
C ILE A 426 11.10 14.49 -8.81
N ARG A 427 12.10 14.33 -9.70
CA ARG A 427 12.80 15.48 -10.31
C ARG A 427 11.83 16.40 -11.07
N LYS A 428 10.92 15.84 -11.88
CA LYS A 428 9.88 16.60 -12.60
C LYS A 428 8.94 17.36 -11.66
N PHE A 429 8.50 16.70 -10.58
CA PHE A 429 7.66 17.31 -9.56
C PHE A 429 8.33 18.55 -8.98
N VAL A 430 9.58 18.42 -8.53
CA VAL A 430 10.26 19.51 -7.81
C VAL A 430 10.51 20.72 -8.71
N GLN A 431 10.75 20.51 -10.00
CA GLN A 431 10.98 21.60 -10.97
C GLN A 431 9.72 22.44 -11.27
N HIS A 432 8.53 21.83 -11.22
CA HIS A 432 7.28 22.47 -11.67
C HIS A 432 6.27 22.69 -10.54
N GLN A 433 6.59 22.26 -9.32
CA GLN A 433 5.67 22.33 -8.18
C GLN A 433 5.38 23.77 -7.75
N THR A 434 4.11 24.05 -7.49
CA THR A 434 3.62 25.36 -7.03
C THR A 434 2.89 25.32 -5.69
N LYS A 435 2.35 24.17 -5.25
CA LYS A 435 1.58 24.09 -4.00
C LYS A 435 2.44 24.05 -2.74
N PHE A 436 3.60 23.39 -2.79
CA PHE A 436 4.44 23.14 -1.60
C PHE A 436 5.35 24.35 -1.33
N SER A 437 4.95 25.19 -0.37
CA SER A 437 5.65 26.45 -0.10
C SER A 437 7.01 26.23 0.61
N PRO A 438 7.98 27.15 0.46
CA PRO A 438 9.30 27.04 1.11
C PRO A 438 9.25 26.82 2.63
N ASN A 439 8.37 27.54 3.34
CA ASN A 439 8.22 27.41 4.79
C ASN A 439 7.64 26.04 5.16
N MET A 440 6.64 25.60 4.40
CA MET A 440 6.00 24.30 4.58
C MET A 440 7.00 23.15 4.40
N VAL A 441 7.91 23.24 3.42
CA VAL A 441 8.98 22.25 3.22
C VAL A 441 9.88 22.17 4.45
N LYS A 442 10.33 23.32 4.98
CA LYS A 442 11.19 23.39 6.16
C LYS A 442 10.50 22.83 7.41
N ASP A 443 9.23 23.18 7.64
CA ASP A 443 8.46 22.72 8.78
C ASP A 443 8.17 21.21 8.69
N THR A 444 7.87 20.71 7.49
CA THR A 444 7.66 19.28 7.23
C THR A 444 8.93 18.50 7.48
N LEU A 445 10.08 18.98 6.97
CA LEU A 445 11.38 18.33 7.15
C LEU A 445 11.73 18.22 8.65
N LYS A 446 11.63 19.31 9.40
CA LYS A 446 11.90 19.32 10.84
C LYS A 446 10.97 18.42 11.63
N MET A 447 9.68 18.42 11.29
CA MET A 447 8.69 17.57 11.94
C MET A 447 9.00 16.08 11.70
N LEU A 448 9.27 15.68 10.46
CA LEU A 448 9.59 14.29 10.10
C LEU A 448 10.92 13.82 10.71
N SER A 449 11.95 14.66 10.66
CA SER A 449 13.26 14.39 11.30
C SER A 449 13.08 14.07 12.79
N ASN A 450 12.41 14.95 13.53
CA ASN A 450 12.13 14.74 14.95
C ASN A 450 11.23 13.52 15.20
N TYR A 451 10.19 13.32 14.39
CA TYR A 451 9.26 12.20 14.54
C TYR A 451 9.97 10.85 14.39
N PHE A 452 10.73 10.64 13.32
CA PHE A 452 11.37 9.36 13.06
C PHE A 452 12.52 9.06 14.01
N VAL A 453 13.32 10.07 14.41
CA VAL A 453 14.36 9.89 15.43
C VAL A 453 13.71 9.49 16.77
N ASN A 454 12.67 10.19 17.22
CA ASN A 454 11.96 9.85 18.45
C ASN A 454 11.35 8.43 18.39
N GLN A 455 10.67 8.10 17.28
CA GLN A 455 10.10 6.77 17.07
C GLN A 455 11.15 5.66 17.05
N ARG A 456 12.36 5.96 16.57
CA ARG A 456 13.46 5.00 16.59
C ARG A 456 14.04 4.81 17.99
N LEU A 457 14.14 5.87 18.78
CA LEU A 457 14.59 5.79 20.17
C LEU A 457 13.59 5.04 21.05
N GLU A 458 12.29 5.08 20.72
CA GLU A 458 11.25 4.27 21.37
C GLU A 458 11.34 2.77 21.01
N ASN A 459 11.65 2.44 19.74
CA ASN A 459 11.61 1.05 19.21
C ASN A 459 13.01 0.41 19.00
N GLY A 460 14.06 0.98 19.59
CA GLY A 460 15.45 0.89 19.12
C GLY A 460 16.14 -0.48 18.98
N MET A 461 15.51 -1.61 19.33
CA MET A 461 16.09 -2.94 19.09
C MET A 461 15.93 -3.43 17.64
N TYR A 462 14.80 -3.12 17.00
CA TYR A 462 14.44 -3.67 15.69
C TYR A 462 14.45 -2.62 14.57
N GLY A 463 14.71 -1.35 14.92
CA GLY A 463 14.67 -0.22 13.99
C GLY A 463 13.24 0.20 13.64
N LEU A 464 13.11 1.11 12.67
CA LEU A 464 11.79 1.58 12.20
C LEU A 464 11.13 0.61 11.21
N TYR A 465 11.92 -0.21 10.53
CA TYR A 465 11.44 -1.09 9.45
C TYR A 465 10.51 -2.19 9.95
N SER A 466 10.69 -2.69 11.17
CA SER A 466 9.79 -3.68 11.74
C SER A 466 8.40 -3.09 12.02
N LYS A 467 8.33 -1.81 12.39
CA LYS A 467 7.08 -1.09 12.67
C LYS A 467 6.36 -0.63 11.41
N TYR A 468 7.11 -0.13 10.44
CA TYR A 468 6.57 0.44 9.20
C TYR A 468 6.83 -0.45 7.97
N ARG A 469 6.90 -1.77 8.16
CA ARG A 469 7.32 -2.72 7.13
C ARG A 469 6.56 -2.61 5.81
N LEU A 470 5.26 -2.30 5.88
CA LEU A 470 4.35 -2.17 4.74
C LEU A 470 4.44 -0.80 4.05
N HIS A 471 4.83 0.24 4.79
CA HIS A 471 4.81 1.63 4.33
C HIS A 471 6.19 2.23 4.11
N SER A 472 7.27 1.51 4.43
CA SER A 472 8.63 2.02 4.38
C SER A 472 8.99 2.62 3.01
N GLN A 473 8.57 1.96 1.92
CA GLN A 473 8.76 2.49 0.56
C GLN A 473 8.00 3.80 0.33
N HIS A 474 6.72 3.87 0.72
CA HIS A 474 5.87 5.05 0.53
C HIS A 474 6.42 6.26 1.31
N MET A 475 6.85 6.02 2.55
CA MET A 475 7.51 7.03 3.37
C MET A 475 8.84 7.47 2.76
N ALA A 476 9.66 6.53 2.29
CA ALA A 476 10.94 6.88 1.66
C ALA A 476 10.75 7.73 0.39
N ILE A 477 9.72 7.46 -0.42
CA ILE A 477 9.37 8.29 -1.59
C ILE A 477 9.01 9.70 -1.13
N PHE A 478 8.15 9.81 -0.11
CA PHE A 478 7.76 11.11 0.42
C PHE A 478 8.93 11.88 1.03
N LEU A 479 9.83 11.20 1.75
CA LEU A 479 11.08 11.77 2.26
C LEU A 479 11.97 12.28 1.12
N ALA A 480 12.09 11.53 0.02
CA ALA A 480 12.84 11.96 -1.16
C ALA A 480 12.20 13.19 -1.83
N ILE A 481 10.86 13.25 -1.93
CA ILE A 481 10.13 14.43 -2.43
C ILE A 481 10.46 15.65 -1.57
N VAL A 482 10.34 15.54 -0.24
CA VAL A 482 10.65 16.64 0.69
C VAL A 482 12.12 17.04 0.60
N SER A 483 13.03 16.06 0.50
CA SER A 483 14.49 16.27 0.38
C SER A 483 14.82 17.09 -0.88
N HIS A 484 14.32 16.66 -2.04
CA HIS A 484 14.60 17.34 -3.30
C HIS A 484 13.94 18.73 -3.35
N SER A 485 12.72 18.86 -2.83
CA SER A 485 12.07 20.18 -2.69
C SER A 485 12.86 21.12 -1.80
N TYR A 486 13.42 20.63 -0.69
CA TYR A 486 14.24 21.45 0.21
C TYR A 486 15.53 21.91 -0.46
N ILE A 487 16.20 21.04 -1.23
CA ILE A 487 17.39 21.40 -2.02
C ILE A 487 17.09 22.57 -2.96
N ILE A 488 16.01 22.51 -3.77
CA ILE A 488 15.65 23.61 -4.68
C ILE A 488 15.27 24.88 -3.91
N VAL A 489 14.53 24.76 -2.81
CA VAL A 489 14.16 25.92 -1.97
C VAL A 489 15.39 26.64 -1.43
N CYS A 490 16.40 25.90 -0.98
CA CYS A 490 17.65 26.48 -0.48
C CYS A 490 18.45 27.13 -1.62
N LEU A 491 18.47 26.54 -2.81
CA LEU A 491 19.12 27.11 -4.00
C LEU A 491 18.47 28.42 -4.45
N HIS A 492 17.15 28.49 -4.51
CA HIS A 492 16.44 29.71 -4.91
C HIS A 492 16.56 30.86 -3.89
N ASN A 493 16.66 30.54 -2.60
CA ASN A 493 16.79 31.55 -1.54
C ASN A 493 18.23 32.07 -1.36
N SER A 494 19.22 31.41 -1.95
CA SER A 494 20.66 31.70 -1.74
C SER A 494 21.30 32.52 -2.87
N ILE A 495 20.62 33.57 -3.33
CA ILE A 495 21.09 34.44 -4.43
C ILE A 495 22.39 35.20 -4.09
N ASN A 496 22.82 35.25 -2.82
CA ASN A 496 24.03 35.98 -2.37
C ASN A 496 24.90 35.24 -1.32
N ILE A 497 24.68 33.95 -1.07
CA ILE A 497 25.41 33.18 -0.04
C ILE A 497 26.50 32.33 -0.70
N GLN A 498 27.66 32.16 -0.06
CA GLN A 498 28.68 31.23 -0.58
C GLN A 498 28.13 29.81 -0.67
N GLN A 499 28.35 29.17 -1.82
CA GLN A 499 27.79 27.85 -2.13
C GLN A 499 28.12 26.79 -1.07
N ASP A 500 29.32 26.84 -0.47
CA ASP A 500 29.73 25.89 0.58
C ASP A 500 28.91 26.00 1.88
N GLN A 501 28.43 27.19 2.23
CA GLN A 501 27.60 27.37 3.42
C GLN A 501 26.20 26.79 3.20
N VAL A 502 25.65 26.97 1.98
CA VAL A 502 24.36 26.40 1.58
C VAL A 502 24.44 24.88 1.56
N VAL A 503 25.54 24.32 1.02
CA VAL A 503 25.77 22.86 0.99
C VAL A 503 25.76 22.28 2.41
N ARG A 504 26.45 22.92 3.38
CA ARG A 504 26.48 22.43 4.77
C ARG A 504 25.12 22.57 5.48
N GLU A 505 24.39 23.65 5.26
CA GLU A 505 23.04 23.82 5.81
C GLU A 505 22.09 22.74 5.27
N VAL A 506 22.10 22.56 3.95
CA VAL A 506 21.27 21.55 3.28
C VAL A 506 21.64 20.14 3.75
N TRP A 507 22.94 19.86 3.86
CA TRP A 507 23.44 18.58 4.34
C TRP A 507 22.97 18.28 5.77
N GLY A 508 23.09 19.23 6.70
CA GLY A 508 22.71 19.00 8.10
C GLY A 508 21.22 18.64 8.28
N GLU A 509 20.34 19.31 7.54
CA GLU A 509 18.91 19.02 7.55
C GLU A 509 18.58 17.70 6.81
N LEU A 510 19.28 17.40 5.71
CA LEU A 510 19.14 16.13 4.99
C LEU A 510 19.60 14.95 5.87
N GLU A 511 20.75 15.07 6.52
CA GLU A 511 21.28 14.06 7.45
C GLU A 511 20.27 13.79 8.58
N GLY A 512 19.74 14.84 9.20
CA GLY A 512 18.73 14.71 10.26
C GLY A 512 17.45 14.00 9.79
N LEU A 513 16.94 14.35 8.60
CA LEU A 513 15.73 13.75 8.04
C LEU A 513 15.87 12.23 7.84
N TRP A 514 17.03 11.77 7.36
CA TRP A 514 17.29 10.37 7.06
C TRP A 514 17.91 9.60 8.23
N ALA A 515 18.38 10.27 9.28
CA ALA A 515 19.04 9.67 10.44
C ALA A 515 18.21 8.56 11.08
N GLY A 516 16.89 8.78 11.23
CA GLY A 516 15.95 7.79 11.75
C GLY A 516 15.92 6.48 10.96
N TRP A 517 16.21 6.49 9.67
CA TRP A 517 16.10 5.32 8.80
C TRP A 517 17.42 4.68 8.38
N VAL A 518 18.49 5.48 8.30
CA VAL A 518 19.75 5.08 7.67
C VAL A 518 20.92 5.06 8.66
N ALA A 519 21.04 6.06 9.53
CA ALA A 519 22.20 6.22 10.41
C ALA A 519 22.13 5.28 11.63
N PRO A 520 23.16 4.49 12.01
CA PRO A 520 23.24 3.93 13.35
C PRO A 520 23.31 5.04 14.42
N LEU A 521 22.47 4.94 15.46
CA LEU A 521 22.37 5.97 16.51
C LEU A 521 23.22 5.59 17.73
N GLY A 522 23.90 6.55 18.36
CA GLY A 522 24.85 6.28 19.45
C GLY A 522 25.10 7.43 20.42
N GLY A 523 25.77 7.14 21.54
CA GLY A 523 26.27 8.16 22.46
C GLY A 523 25.19 8.99 23.18
N ARG A 524 25.03 10.27 22.80
CA ARG A 524 24.11 11.24 23.43
C ARG A 524 22.64 10.91 23.20
N GLU A 525 22.29 10.46 21.99
CA GLU A 525 20.91 10.12 21.61
C GLU A 525 20.40 8.90 22.38
N ARG A 526 21.32 7.99 22.75
CA ARG A 526 21.03 6.82 23.57
C ARG A 526 20.65 7.19 25.02
N GLN A 527 21.11 8.33 25.53
CA GLN A 527 20.75 8.79 26.87
C GLN A 527 19.26 9.15 26.96
N SER A 528 18.68 9.58 25.83
CA SER A 528 17.25 9.88 25.67
C SER A 528 16.37 8.63 25.50
N CYS A 529 16.96 7.42 25.39
CA CYS A 529 16.19 6.18 25.29
C CYS A 529 15.49 5.81 26.61
N PRO A 530 14.32 5.14 26.56
CA PRO A 530 13.63 4.63 27.75
C PRO A 530 14.51 3.69 28.59
N ALA A 531 14.31 3.69 29.91
CA ALA A 531 15.11 2.90 30.85
C ALA A 531 15.11 1.39 30.56
N TRP A 532 13.97 0.84 30.12
CA TRP A 532 13.86 -0.59 29.76
C TRP A 532 14.76 -0.97 28.57
N LEU A 533 14.83 -0.10 27.55
CA LEU A 533 15.65 -0.30 26.35
C LEU A 533 17.14 -0.16 26.67
N ARG A 534 17.49 0.78 27.55
CA ARG A 534 18.86 0.96 28.05
C ARG A 534 19.36 -0.26 28.83
N ASN A 535 18.48 -0.88 29.62
CA ASN A 535 18.80 -2.08 30.39
C ASN A 535 18.95 -3.33 29.50
N LEU A 536 18.18 -3.44 28.42
CA LEU A 536 18.30 -4.56 27.47
C LEU A 536 19.53 -4.43 26.54
N THR A 537 19.97 -3.21 26.28
CA THR A 537 21.10 -2.94 25.35
C THR A 537 22.43 -2.68 26.06
N LEU A 538 22.60 -3.03 27.34
CA LEU A 538 23.78 -2.65 28.16
C LEU A 538 25.14 -2.82 27.43
N ASN A 539 25.29 -3.87 26.61
CA ASN A 539 26.52 -4.19 25.88
C ASN A 539 26.63 -3.58 24.46
N THR A 540 25.54 -3.02 23.92
CA THR A 540 25.46 -2.50 22.55
C THR A 540 25.67 -0.99 22.57
N ARG A 541 26.75 -0.44 22.01
CA ARG A 541 26.99 1.02 22.04
C ARG A 541 26.27 1.75 20.92
N LEU A 542 26.06 1.10 19.77
CA LEU A 542 25.36 1.61 18.59
C LEU A 542 24.05 0.86 18.31
N LEU A 543 22.96 1.60 18.15
CA LEU A 543 21.67 1.05 17.71
C LEU A 543 21.62 1.00 16.18
N LEU A 544 21.69 -0.22 15.64
CA LEU A 544 21.65 -0.44 14.20
C LEU A 544 20.30 0.00 13.59
N PRO A 545 20.29 0.45 12.33
CA PRO A 545 19.10 0.98 11.67
C PRO A 545 18.07 -0.09 11.26
N TRP A 546 18.52 -1.31 10.96
CA TRP A 546 17.63 -2.43 10.62
C TRP A 546 18.19 -3.79 11.02
N SER A 547 17.28 -4.76 11.09
CA SER A 547 17.56 -6.18 11.28
C SER A 547 17.93 -6.86 9.95
N PRO A 548 18.57 -8.05 9.96
CA PRO A 548 18.86 -8.79 8.72
C PRO A 548 17.59 -9.21 7.94
N ALA A 549 16.41 -9.23 8.57
CA ALA A 549 15.16 -9.59 7.90
C ALA A 549 14.58 -8.46 7.03
N ASP A 550 15.03 -7.21 7.24
CA ASP A 550 14.45 -6.02 6.62
C ASP A 550 15.37 -5.38 5.56
N VAL A 551 16.40 -6.12 5.11
CA VAL A 551 17.41 -5.66 4.14
C VAL A 551 16.77 -5.17 2.84
N ASN A 552 15.72 -5.83 2.33
CA ASN A 552 15.05 -5.42 1.10
C ASN A 552 14.37 -4.05 1.23
N ASN A 553 13.70 -3.80 2.35
CA ASN A 553 13.05 -2.52 2.61
C ASN A 553 14.09 -1.41 2.82
N ALA A 554 15.17 -1.72 3.55
CA ALA A 554 16.30 -0.81 3.72
C ALA A 554 16.97 -0.47 2.38
N ASN A 555 17.08 -1.44 1.46
CA ASN A 555 17.67 -1.25 0.14
C ASN A 555 16.95 -0.15 -0.65
N THR A 556 15.62 -0.16 -0.67
CA THR A 556 14.82 0.88 -1.34
C THR A 556 14.97 2.24 -0.66
N THR A 557 14.94 2.28 0.68
CA THR A 557 15.06 3.54 1.43
C THR A 557 16.44 4.18 1.26
N VAL A 558 17.52 3.39 1.36
CA VAL A 558 18.90 3.87 1.19
C VAL A 558 19.16 4.30 -0.26
N SER A 559 18.56 3.62 -1.23
CA SER A 559 18.60 4.02 -2.64
C SER A 559 18.03 5.44 -2.87
N LEU A 560 16.88 5.75 -2.25
CA LEU A 560 16.26 7.07 -2.32
C LEU A 560 17.05 8.15 -1.56
N PHE A 561 17.72 7.77 -0.47
CA PHE A 561 18.67 8.64 0.21
C PHE A 561 19.87 8.98 -0.69
N ALA A 562 20.51 7.97 -1.30
CA ALA A 562 21.60 8.17 -2.24
C ALA A 562 21.18 9.00 -3.46
N ALA A 563 19.95 8.80 -3.98
CA ALA A 563 19.39 9.62 -5.04
C ALA A 563 19.24 11.09 -4.65
N SER A 564 18.94 11.37 -3.37
CA SER A 564 18.84 12.74 -2.84
C SER A 564 20.23 13.41 -2.74
N ILE A 565 21.27 12.66 -2.36
CA ILE A 565 22.66 13.13 -2.38
C ILE A 565 23.11 13.40 -3.82
N ALA A 566 22.84 12.47 -4.74
CA ALA A 566 23.16 12.63 -6.16
C ALA A 566 22.46 13.86 -6.76
N PHE A 567 21.19 14.08 -6.41
CA PHE A 567 20.45 15.27 -6.84
C PHE A 567 21.06 16.58 -6.30
N MET A 568 21.49 16.59 -5.03
CA MET A 568 22.18 17.73 -4.45
C MET A 568 23.50 18.03 -5.19
N HIS A 569 24.25 16.99 -5.54
CA HIS A 569 25.48 17.09 -6.33
C HIS A 569 25.21 17.58 -7.76
N ASP A 570 24.18 17.06 -8.44
CA ASP A 570 23.81 17.44 -9.81
C ASP A 570 23.37 18.91 -9.90
N MET A 571 22.68 19.43 -8.88
CA MET A 571 22.16 20.80 -8.86
C MET A 571 23.23 21.85 -8.49
N LEU A 572 24.35 21.42 -7.92
CA LEU A 572 25.48 22.27 -7.53
C LEU A 572 26.76 21.84 -8.27
N PRO A 573 26.81 21.94 -9.61
CA PRO A 573 27.97 21.55 -10.38
C PRO A 573 29.14 22.49 -10.10
N GLY A 574 30.09 22.06 -9.26
CA GLY A 574 31.30 22.82 -8.93
C GLY A 574 31.79 22.66 -7.50
N SER A 575 30.94 22.19 -6.58
CA SER A 575 31.32 22.01 -5.18
C SER A 575 31.68 20.54 -4.89
N SER A 576 32.98 20.23 -4.92
CA SER A 576 33.48 18.94 -4.42
C SER A 576 33.13 18.67 -2.95
N SER A 577 32.62 19.70 -2.24
CA SER A 577 32.22 19.64 -0.84
C SER A 577 31.08 18.67 -0.55
N VAL A 578 30.17 18.39 -1.50
CA VAL A 578 29.08 17.41 -1.26
C VAL A 578 29.63 16.01 -1.00
N LEU A 579 30.52 15.53 -1.87
CA LEU A 579 31.11 14.19 -1.73
C LEU A 579 32.08 14.12 -0.54
N SER A 580 32.77 15.22 -0.20
CA SER A 580 33.57 15.33 1.03
C SER A 580 32.71 15.15 2.30
N LEU A 581 31.53 15.78 2.36
CA LEU A 581 30.59 15.61 3.49
C LEU A 581 30.09 14.16 3.60
N VAL A 582 29.87 13.47 2.48
CA VAL A 582 29.52 12.04 2.47
C VAL A 582 30.65 11.19 3.07
N VAL A 583 31.92 11.52 2.77
CA VAL A 583 33.09 10.82 3.35
C VAL A 583 33.19 11.06 4.85
N GLU A 584 33.02 12.31 5.30
CA GLU A 584 32.99 12.66 6.72
C GLU A 584 31.87 11.90 7.45
N TYR A 585 30.66 11.90 6.89
CA TYR A 585 29.51 11.20 7.44
C TYR A 585 29.71 9.68 7.48
N TYR A 586 30.26 9.08 6.42
CA TYR A 586 30.58 7.66 6.40
C TYR A 586 31.61 7.29 7.47
N GLY A 587 32.67 8.09 7.59
CA GLY A 587 33.74 7.90 8.58
C GLY A 587 33.27 8.10 10.03
N GLY A 588 32.33 9.00 10.27
CA GLY A 588 31.75 9.25 11.60
C GLY A 588 30.72 8.20 12.03
N THR A 589 29.92 7.72 11.07
CA THR A 589 28.69 6.98 11.37
C THR A 589 28.81 5.47 11.11
N PHE A 590 29.46 5.05 10.02
CA PHE A 590 29.49 3.64 9.59
C PHE A 590 30.84 2.95 9.81
N ALA A 591 31.94 3.69 9.86
CA ALA A 591 33.28 3.15 10.10
C ALA A 591 33.50 2.80 11.59
N SER A 592 32.80 1.77 12.06
CA SER A 592 32.87 1.24 13.43
C SER A 592 32.75 -0.29 13.40
N ARG A 593 33.48 -0.97 14.31
CA ARG A 593 33.42 -2.43 14.49
C ARG A 593 32.06 -2.98 14.89
N GLU A 594 31.17 -2.12 15.38
CA GLU A 594 29.83 -2.54 15.83
C GLU A 594 28.81 -2.61 14.69
N VAL A 595 29.07 -1.94 13.57
CA VAL A 595 28.21 -1.98 12.39
C VAL A 595 28.40 -3.30 11.65
N LYS A 596 27.28 -3.97 11.35
CA LYS A 596 27.26 -5.31 10.78
C LYS A 596 27.23 -5.29 9.25
N GLU A 597 27.65 -6.40 8.65
CA GLU A 597 27.73 -6.59 7.19
C GLU A 597 26.38 -6.34 6.49
N HIS A 598 25.26 -6.80 7.05
CA HIS A 598 23.93 -6.60 6.46
C HIS A 598 23.49 -5.12 6.38
N VAL A 599 24.14 -4.23 7.14
CA VAL A 599 23.96 -2.78 7.04
C VAL A 599 24.95 -2.19 6.03
N LEU A 600 26.22 -2.56 6.16
CA LEU A 600 27.30 -2.07 5.30
C LEU A 600 27.07 -2.41 3.83
N ALA A 601 26.65 -3.63 3.51
CA ALA A 601 26.42 -4.08 2.13
C ALA A 601 25.41 -3.18 1.38
N VAL A 602 24.31 -2.81 2.04
CA VAL A 602 23.27 -1.93 1.44
C VAL A 602 23.82 -0.51 1.24
N VAL A 603 24.51 0.02 2.25
CA VAL A 603 25.08 1.37 2.20
C VAL A 603 26.17 1.45 1.13
N HIS A 604 27.07 0.46 1.06
CA HIS A 604 28.14 0.39 0.07
C HIS A 604 27.62 0.28 -1.36
N THR A 605 26.53 -0.47 -1.57
CA THR A 605 25.90 -0.62 -2.89
C THR A 605 25.43 0.74 -3.43
N HIS A 606 24.72 1.53 -2.61
CA HIS A 606 24.11 2.78 -3.08
C HIS A 606 25.05 3.99 -3.00
N LEU A 607 25.84 4.12 -1.93
CA LEU A 607 26.85 5.19 -1.86
C LEU A 607 27.98 4.96 -2.85
N GLY A 608 28.31 3.70 -3.17
CA GLY A 608 29.33 3.35 -4.17
C GLY A 608 28.92 3.74 -5.61
N ALA A 609 27.62 3.83 -5.88
CA ALA A 609 27.07 4.21 -7.17
C ALA A 609 27.08 5.74 -7.43
N LEU A 610 27.51 6.55 -6.46
CA LEU A 610 27.66 7.98 -6.62
C LEU A 610 28.82 8.32 -7.59
N SER A 611 28.80 9.52 -8.16
CA SER A 611 29.79 10.02 -9.14
C SER A 611 31.13 10.41 -8.48
N TRP A 612 31.83 9.45 -7.88
CA TRP A 612 33.08 9.68 -7.13
C TRP A 612 34.23 10.27 -7.96
N HIS A 613 34.18 10.16 -9.28
CA HIS A 613 35.14 10.80 -10.19
C HIS A 613 35.13 12.33 -10.12
N HIS A 614 34.06 12.95 -9.60
CA HIS A 614 33.97 14.39 -9.35
C HIS A 614 34.58 14.82 -8.00
N LEU A 615 34.94 13.88 -7.12
CA LEU A 615 35.50 14.20 -5.81
C LEU A 615 36.92 14.79 -5.96
N ARG A 616 37.12 15.99 -5.41
CA ARG A 616 38.43 16.60 -5.18
C ARG A 616 38.71 16.57 -3.67
N PRO A 617 39.40 15.54 -3.16
CA PRO A 617 39.55 15.34 -1.73
C PRO A 617 40.37 16.44 -1.06
N THR A 618 39.85 16.92 0.07
CA THR A 618 40.51 17.84 1.00
C THR A 618 41.39 17.07 2.03
N LEU A 619 42.11 17.77 2.92
CA LEU A 619 43.09 17.14 3.84
C LEU A 619 42.35 16.21 4.77
N THR A 620 41.22 16.74 5.25
CA THR A 620 40.27 16.08 6.12
C THR A 620 39.72 14.83 5.47
N ASP A 621 39.45 14.83 4.16
CA ASP A 621 38.97 13.65 3.46
C ASP A 621 40.05 12.56 3.39
N VAL A 622 41.28 12.94 3.02
CA VAL A 622 42.41 11.99 2.91
C VAL A 622 42.80 11.42 4.27
N LEU A 623 42.79 12.23 5.32
CA LEU A 623 42.98 11.78 6.70
C LEU A 623 41.84 10.86 7.14
N THR A 624 40.60 11.16 6.76
CA THR A 624 39.44 10.31 7.07
C THR A 624 39.55 8.95 6.38
N PHE A 625 39.90 8.91 5.09
CA PHE A 625 40.19 7.65 4.39
C PHE A 625 41.30 6.85 5.08
N THR A 626 42.39 7.51 5.46
CA THR A 626 43.52 6.85 6.14
C THR A 626 43.09 6.28 7.49
N LYS A 627 42.32 7.04 8.27
CA LYS A 627 41.77 6.62 9.56
C LYS A 627 40.84 5.41 9.43
N ILE A 628 39.99 5.37 8.40
CA ILE A 628 39.07 4.23 8.17
C ILE A 628 39.88 2.98 7.85
N VAL A 629 40.89 3.08 6.97
CA VAL A 629 41.76 1.96 6.58
C VAL A 629 42.68 1.51 7.73
N GLU A 630 42.93 2.35 8.73
CA GLU A 630 43.64 1.98 9.96
C GLU A 630 42.82 1.16 10.96
N GLN A 631 41.49 1.12 10.83
CA GLN A 631 40.63 0.36 11.75
C GLN A 631 40.60 -1.14 11.46
N TYR A 632 41.15 -1.58 10.32
CA TYR A 632 41.19 -2.98 9.86
C TYR A 632 39.80 -3.61 9.75
N LEU A 633 38.92 -2.97 8.98
CA LEU A 633 37.56 -3.41 8.69
C LEU A 633 37.45 -3.83 7.22
N PRO A 634 37.40 -5.14 6.89
CA PRO A 634 37.46 -5.63 5.50
C PRO A 634 36.39 -5.00 4.58
N GLU A 635 35.13 -4.99 5.01
CA GLU A 635 34.03 -4.40 4.21
C GLU A 635 34.25 -2.91 3.93
N CYS A 636 34.70 -2.15 4.92
CA CYS A 636 35.01 -0.73 4.76
C CYS A 636 36.23 -0.52 3.86
N HIS A 637 37.23 -1.41 3.92
CA HIS A 637 38.42 -1.33 3.06
C HIS A 637 38.06 -1.55 1.59
N ASN A 638 37.21 -2.53 1.31
CA ASN A 638 36.73 -2.80 -0.04
C ASN A 638 35.97 -1.60 -0.61
N PHE A 639 35.04 -1.03 0.17
CA PHE A 639 34.26 0.15 -0.23
C PHE A 639 35.14 1.37 -0.50
N ILE A 640 36.03 1.72 0.45
CA ILE A 640 36.95 2.86 0.30
C ILE A 640 37.92 2.63 -0.86
N GLY A 641 38.42 1.41 -1.05
CA GLY A 641 39.26 1.06 -2.20
C GLY A 641 38.53 1.25 -3.53
N GLY A 642 37.26 0.85 -3.62
CA GLY A 642 36.40 1.08 -4.79
C GLY A 642 36.18 2.57 -5.11
N ILE A 643 36.09 3.44 -4.10
CA ILE A 643 35.97 4.89 -4.27
C ILE A 643 37.30 5.50 -4.72
N LEU A 644 38.39 5.20 -4.02
CA LEU A 644 39.69 5.85 -4.25
C LEU A 644 40.22 5.59 -5.65
N VAL A 645 39.88 4.44 -6.22
CA VAL A 645 40.27 4.05 -7.58
C VAL A 645 39.51 4.85 -8.67
N GLN A 646 38.37 5.47 -8.34
CA GLN A 646 37.61 6.32 -9.27
C GLN A 646 38.04 7.79 -9.27
N ILE A 647 38.83 8.23 -8.28
CA ILE A 647 39.25 9.62 -8.10
C ILE A 647 40.39 9.97 -9.08
N ASN A 648 40.35 11.16 -9.67
CA ASN A 648 41.44 11.67 -10.50
C ASN A 648 42.61 12.25 -9.66
N TRP A 649 43.46 11.38 -9.13
CA TRP A 649 44.57 11.79 -8.26
C TRP A 649 45.62 12.68 -8.94
N LYS A 650 45.76 12.62 -10.26
CA LYS A 650 46.68 13.50 -11.00
C LYS A 650 46.33 14.97 -10.80
N GLU A 651 45.05 15.29 -10.89
CA GLU A 651 44.55 16.64 -10.71
C GLU A 651 44.68 17.10 -9.25
N VAL A 652 44.38 16.23 -8.30
CA VAL A 652 44.50 16.51 -6.86
C VAL A 652 45.95 16.83 -6.46
N VAL A 653 46.91 16.03 -6.93
CA VAL A 653 48.33 16.23 -6.66
C VAL A 653 48.83 17.50 -7.36
N ALA A 654 48.39 17.79 -8.59
CA ALA A 654 48.74 19.03 -9.29
C ALA A 654 48.26 20.29 -8.54
N VAL A 655 47.02 20.29 -8.05
CA VAL A 655 46.45 21.40 -7.26
C VAL A 655 47.22 21.58 -5.95
N SER A 656 47.57 20.49 -5.27
CA SER A 656 48.36 20.54 -4.02
C SER A 656 49.71 21.23 -4.19
N GLN A 657 50.33 21.10 -5.37
CA GLN A 657 51.64 21.67 -5.68
C GLN A 657 51.54 23.13 -6.16
N GLN A 658 50.41 23.52 -6.76
CA GLN A 658 50.17 24.90 -7.19
C GLN A 658 49.93 25.84 -6.00
N ASP A 659 49.17 25.41 -4.98
CA ASP A 659 48.92 26.22 -3.78
C ASP A 659 50.20 26.49 -2.97
N SER A 660 51.19 25.57 -3.02
CA SER A 660 52.49 25.78 -2.37
C SER A 660 53.41 26.80 -3.06
N ASN A 661 53.17 27.13 -4.34
CA ASN A 661 53.97 28.13 -5.05
C ASN A 661 53.54 29.58 -4.75
N ASN A 662 52.33 29.78 -4.21
CA ASN A 662 51.78 31.11 -3.89
C ASN A 662 51.97 31.54 -2.43
N GLN A 663 52.38 30.63 -1.54
CA GLN A 663 52.74 30.96 -0.16
C GLN A 663 54.22 30.67 0.09
N VAL A 664 54.95 31.67 0.57
CA VAL A 664 56.32 31.54 1.08
C VAL A 664 56.28 30.67 2.33
N VAL A 665 56.38 29.34 2.18
CA VAL A 665 56.42 28.40 3.31
C VAL A 665 57.87 28.01 3.60
N ILE A 666 58.29 28.25 4.83
CA ILE A 666 59.61 27.90 5.38
C ILE A 666 59.73 26.36 5.45
N PRO A 667 60.89 25.74 5.12
CA PRO A 667 61.00 24.31 4.80
C PRO A 667 61.06 23.34 6.01
N SER A 668 60.40 23.64 7.13
CA SER A 668 60.59 22.92 8.40
C SER A 668 59.34 22.55 9.20
N ASP A 669 58.13 22.86 8.72
CA ASP A 669 56.91 22.49 9.44
C ASP A 669 56.34 21.13 8.97
N GLU A 670 56.16 20.21 9.93
CA GLU A 670 55.51 18.89 9.78
C GLU A 670 54.04 18.96 9.27
N ASN A 671 53.52 20.17 9.03
CA ASN A 671 52.14 20.48 8.64
C ASN A 671 51.97 20.98 7.19
N CYS A 672 52.95 20.77 6.31
CA CYS A 672 52.82 21.13 4.90
C CYS A 672 51.84 20.17 4.18
N TRP A 673 50.72 20.71 3.68
CA TRP A 673 49.66 19.97 2.96
C TRP A 673 50.18 18.96 1.91
N PRO A 674 51.11 19.31 1.01
CA PRO A 674 51.66 18.38 0.02
C PRO A 674 52.36 17.18 0.66
N THR A 675 53.12 17.38 1.74
CA THR A 675 53.84 16.31 2.43
C THR A 675 52.88 15.33 3.10
N GLN A 676 51.86 15.85 3.80
CA GLN A 676 50.84 15.01 4.44
C GLN A 676 49.98 14.25 3.42
N LEU A 677 49.63 14.89 2.30
CA LEU A 677 48.92 14.25 1.19
C LEU A 677 49.72 13.08 0.62
N HIS A 678 51.00 13.27 0.29
CA HIS A 678 51.83 12.21 -0.29
C HIS A 678 52.07 11.06 0.70
N THR A 679 52.25 11.35 1.99
CA THR A 679 52.39 10.32 3.04
C THR A 679 51.11 9.50 3.21
N CYS A 680 49.93 10.14 3.24
CA CYS A 680 48.65 9.44 3.35
C CYS A 680 48.30 8.68 2.07
N LEU A 681 48.59 9.25 0.90
CA LEU A 681 48.38 8.60 -0.39
C LEU A 681 49.24 7.33 -0.52
N LEU A 682 50.52 7.39 -0.12
CA LEU A 682 51.39 6.21 -0.12
C LEU A 682 50.85 5.12 0.82
N LYS A 683 50.39 5.51 2.02
CA LYS A 683 49.73 4.58 2.98
C LYS A 683 48.51 3.91 2.36
N LEU A 684 47.61 4.70 1.74
CA LEU A 684 46.38 4.22 1.13
C LEU A 684 46.67 3.29 -0.04
N LEU A 685 47.52 3.68 -0.99
CA LEU A 685 47.87 2.86 -2.15
C LEU A 685 48.46 1.51 -1.75
N VAL A 686 49.39 1.50 -0.79
CA VAL A 686 50.02 0.26 -0.31
C VAL A 686 49.02 -0.65 0.40
N ARG A 687 48.09 -0.10 1.19
CA ARG A 687 47.10 -0.91 1.91
C ARG A 687 45.98 -1.45 1.03
N ILE A 688 45.43 -0.61 0.15
CA ILE A 688 44.32 -1.00 -0.75
C ILE A 688 44.77 -2.03 -1.78
N SER A 689 46.03 -1.97 -2.19
CA SER A 689 46.59 -2.97 -3.11
C SER A 689 46.66 -4.39 -2.56
N MET A 690 46.60 -4.54 -1.23
CA MET A 690 46.57 -5.85 -0.57
C MET A 690 45.15 -6.41 -0.47
N GLU A 691 44.12 -5.61 -0.77
CA GLU A 691 42.72 -6.01 -0.71
C GLU A 691 42.33 -6.85 -1.95
N PRO A 692 41.78 -8.07 -1.78
CA PRO A 692 41.62 -9.03 -2.88
C PRO A 692 40.64 -8.57 -3.97
N SER A 693 39.56 -7.88 -3.61
CA SER A 693 38.55 -7.36 -4.55
C SER A 693 39.10 -6.20 -5.38
N VAL A 694 39.80 -5.25 -4.75
CA VAL A 694 40.33 -4.06 -5.41
C VAL A 694 41.53 -4.42 -6.30
N ARG A 695 42.30 -5.44 -5.93
CA ARG A 695 43.43 -5.97 -6.72
C ARG A 695 43.02 -6.53 -8.08
N GLN A 696 41.75 -6.92 -8.24
CA GLN A 696 41.19 -7.38 -9.52
C GLN A 696 40.68 -6.22 -10.40
N SER A 697 40.59 -5.00 -9.86
CA SER A 697 40.13 -3.83 -10.60
C SER A 697 41.21 -3.30 -11.55
N SER A 698 40.87 -3.15 -12.84
CA SER A 698 41.77 -2.56 -13.85
C SER A 698 42.09 -1.10 -13.55
N LEU A 699 41.18 -0.38 -12.90
CA LEU A 699 41.34 1.02 -12.54
C LEU A 699 42.42 1.23 -11.45
N LEU A 700 42.69 0.22 -10.61
CA LEU A 700 43.80 0.28 -9.66
C LEU A 700 45.15 0.25 -10.39
N GLN A 701 45.25 -0.51 -11.48
CA GLN A 701 46.47 -0.56 -12.29
C GLN A 701 46.74 0.78 -12.96
N THR A 702 45.71 1.43 -13.50
CA THR A 702 45.85 2.78 -14.06
C THR A 702 46.25 3.81 -12.99
N LEU A 703 45.67 3.72 -11.80
CA LEU A 703 46.05 4.56 -10.66
C LEU A 703 47.52 4.37 -10.28
N LEU A 704 48.00 3.12 -10.22
CA LEU A 704 49.38 2.81 -9.85
C LEU A 704 50.39 3.32 -10.90
N LEU A 705 50.09 3.15 -12.19
CA LEU A 705 50.89 3.70 -13.29
C LEU A 705 50.91 5.25 -13.25
N ASP A 706 49.75 5.86 -13.00
CA ASP A 706 49.63 7.31 -12.87
C ASP A 706 50.42 7.83 -11.66
N SER A 707 50.45 7.06 -10.59
CA SER A 707 51.16 7.41 -9.37
C SER A 707 52.69 7.38 -9.51
N GLU A 708 53.24 6.75 -10.57
CA GLU A 708 54.66 6.86 -10.91
C GLU A 708 55.08 8.30 -11.29
N GLN A 709 54.12 9.16 -11.65
CA GLN A 709 54.36 10.54 -12.05
C GLN A 709 54.38 11.51 -10.86
N PHE A 710 54.02 11.06 -9.64
CA PHE A 710 53.92 11.91 -8.46
C PHE A 710 55.28 12.22 -7.79
N SER A 711 55.34 13.36 -7.09
CA SER A 711 56.56 13.90 -6.46
C SER A 711 56.86 13.26 -5.11
N TRP A 712 57.17 11.96 -5.10
CA TRP A 712 57.46 11.18 -3.90
C TRP A 712 58.69 11.63 -3.08
N GLN A 713 59.46 12.59 -3.60
CA GLN A 713 60.60 13.20 -2.91
C GLN A 713 60.20 13.95 -1.62
N LEU A 714 58.93 14.31 -1.48
CA LEU A 714 58.37 15.08 -0.35
C LEU A 714 58.18 14.25 0.94
N ILE A 715 58.23 12.92 0.88
CA ILE A 715 57.98 12.03 2.03
C ILE A 715 59.17 11.96 2.99
N ASP A 716 58.89 11.98 4.30
CA ASP A 716 59.86 11.81 5.39
C ASP A 716 60.30 10.35 5.57
N GLY A 717 61.53 10.14 6.05
CA GLY A 717 62.10 8.80 6.18
C GLY A 717 61.36 7.89 7.16
N VAL A 718 60.78 8.45 8.23
CA VAL A 718 60.11 7.71 9.31
C VAL A 718 58.75 7.20 8.85
N SER A 719 57.93 8.06 8.22
CA SER A 719 56.64 7.62 7.67
C SER A 719 56.79 6.58 6.56
N PHE A 720 57.84 6.70 5.74
CA PHE A 720 58.17 5.69 4.73
C PHE A 720 58.53 4.33 5.36
N GLU A 721 59.33 4.33 6.42
CA GLU A 721 59.68 3.11 7.16
C GLU A 721 58.45 2.42 7.75
N ASN A 722 57.53 3.17 8.34
CA ASN A 722 56.30 2.62 8.89
C ASN A 722 55.42 1.94 7.82
N VAL A 723 55.31 2.53 6.62
CA VAL A 723 54.53 1.95 5.51
C VAL A 723 55.18 0.69 4.96
N ILE A 724 56.49 0.68 4.79
CA ILE A 724 57.20 -0.48 4.24
C ILE A 724 57.24 -1.62 5.25
N ASN A 725 57.50 -1.36 6.52
CA ASN A 725 57.49 -2.40 7.55
C ASN A 725 56.10 -3.07 7.62
N TRP A 726 55.01 -2.30 7.53
CA TRP A 726 53.66 -2.85 7.45
C TRP A 726 53.46 -3.74 6.20
N TRP A 727 53.94 -3.29 5.05
CA TRP A 727 53.83 -4.05 3.79
C TRP A 727 54.59 -5.38 3.85
N VAL A 728 55.81 -5.39 4.40
CA VAL A 728 56.59 -6.62 4.59
C VAL A 728 55.84 -7.63 5.45
N MET A 729 55.14 -7.16 6.49
CA MET A 729 54.35 -8.02 7.36
C MET A 729 53.05 -8.54 6.72
N SER A 730 52.56 -7.88 5.67
CA SER A 730 51.24 -8.15 5.07
C SER A 730 51.29 -8.84 3.70
N CYS A 731 52.47 -8.95 3.09
CA CYS A 731 52.65 -9.50 1.75
C CYS A 731 53.05 -10.98 1.76
N ASP A 732 52.69 -11.71 0.70
CA ASP A 732 53.33 -13.00 0.42
C ASP A 732 54.79 -12.75 0.03
N PRO A 733 55.78 -13.27 0.77
CA PRO A 733 57.19 -13.03 0.49
C PRO A 733 57.64 -13.54 -0.90
N ARG A 734 56.88 -14.45 -1.53
CA ARG A 734 57.11 -14.91 -2.92
C ARG A 734 57.01 -13.80 -3.96
N ILE A 735 56.38 -12.67 -3.61
CA ILE A 735 56.27 -11.47 -4.46
C ILE A 735 57.65 -10.93 -4.84
N VAL A 736 58.74 -11.24 -4.12
CA VAL A 736 60.12 -10.84 -4.46
C VAL A 736 60.74 -11.73 -5.56
N LEU A 737 60.23 -12.94 -5.79
CA LEU A 737 60.76 -13.86 -6.80
C LEU A 737 60.20 -13.56 -8.20
N ASP A 738 61.05 -13.67 -9.22
CA ASP A 738 60.66 -13.46 -10.62
C ASP A 738 59.94 -14.70 -11.17
N MET A 739 58.62 -14.73 -10.96
CA MET A 739 57.71 -15.83 -11.31
C MET A 739 56.72 -15.37 -12.38
N ASP A 740 56.39 -16.23 -13.34
CA ASP A 740 55.46 -15.93 -14.45
C ASP A 740 54.01 -15.65 -13.98
N SER A 741 53.67 -15.99 -12.73
CA SER A 741 52.34 -15.78 -12.11
C SER A 741 52.24 -14.52 -11.25
N ARG A 742 53.15 -13.54 -11.39
CA ARG A 742 53.13 -12.29 -10.62
C ARG A 742 51.93 -11.42 -11.01
N ASN A 743 51.23 -10.88 -10.02
CA ASN A 743 50.18 -9.91 -10.28
C ASN A 743 50.80 -8.56 -10.69
N PRO A 744 50.36 -7.92 -11.79
CA PRO A 744 50.88 -6.62 -12.24
C PRO A 744 50.83 -5.51 -11.17
N VAL A 745 49.87 -5.59 -10.23
CA VAL A 745 49.76 -4.67 -9.08
C VAL A 745 51.00 -4.73 -8.18
N ASP A 746 51.55 -5.92 -7.95
CA ASP A 746 52.72 -6.09 -7.08
C ASP A 746 53.98 -5.53 -7.73
N ILE A 747 54.10 -5.68 -9.05
CA ILE A 747 55.21 -5.14 -9.85
C ILE A 747 55.17 -3.62 -9.80
N ALA A 748 54.00 -3.00 -10.02
CA ALA A 748 53.84 -1.55 -9.98
C ALA A 748 54.16 -0.98 -8.59
N ILE A 749 53.81 -1.68 -7.50
CA ILE A 749 54.13 -1.26 -6.14
C ILE A 749 55.61 -1.36 -5.84
N ILE A 750 56.26 -2.44 -6.29
CA ILE A 750 57.71 -2.59 -6.18
C ILE A 750 58.41 -1.48 -6.98
N GLN A 751 57.94 -1.18 -8.19
CA GLN A 751 58.50 -0.11 -9.03
C GLN A 751 58.32 1.28 -8.40
N LEU A 752 57.14 1.59 -7.86
CA LEU A 752 56.85 2.82 -7.11
C LEU A 752 57.77 3.00 -5.89
N LYS A 753 58.11 1.90 -5.21
CA LYS A 753 59.02 1.89 -4.05
C LYS A 753 60.50 1.97 -4.44
N VAL A 754 60.90 1.30 -5.52
CA VAL A 754 62.31 1.11 -5.93
C VAL A 754 62.85 2.27 -6.77
N GLN A 755 62.11 2.78 -7.76
CA GLN A 755 62.70 3.64 -8.79
C GLN A 755 62.69 5.14 -8.45
N LYS A 756 61.71 5.64 -7.68
CA LYS A 756 61.52 7.09 -7.49
C LYS A 756 61.47 7.61 -6.04
N ASN A 757 61.10 6.76 -5.06
CA ASN A 757 61.25 7.11 -3.63
C ASN A 757 62.72 7.09 -3.17
N VAL A 758 63.49 6.22 -3.81
CA VAL A 758 64.94 6.13 -3.74
C VAL A 758 65.43 6.72 -5.05
N ASN A 759 65.78 8.02 -5.10
CA ASN A 759 66.32 8.64 -6.33
C ASN A 759 67.43 7.75 -6.92
N PHE A 760 67.13 6.98 -7.97
CA PHE A 760 68.11 6.28 -8.81
C PHE A 760 68.42 7.09 -10.09
N ALA A 761 67.89 8.30 -10.22
CA ALA A 761 68.27 9.23 -11.27
C ALA A 761 69.64 9.84 -10.93
N MET A 762 70.63 9.60 -11.79
CA MET A 762 72.01 10.08 -11.66
C MET A 762 72.19 11.60 -11.80
N ASP A 763 71.12 12.40 -12.01
CA ASP A 763 71.27 13.78 -12.51
C ASP A 763 70.63 14.91 -11.66
N ILE A 764 70.48 14.80 -10.33
CA ILE A 764 70.00 15.94 -9.52
C ILE A 764 70.92 16.21 -8.31
N ILE A 765 71.53 17.40 -8.32
CA ILE A 765 72.64 17.89 -7.48
C ILE A 765 72.27 18.14 -5.99
N ASN A 766 71.03 17.92 -5.54
CA ASN A 766 70.64 18.18 -4.14
C ASN A 766 70.33 16.90 -3.35
N TYR A 767 71.38 16.36 -2.71
CA TYR A 767 71.29 15.27 -1.73
C TYR A 767 70.53 15.72 -0.46
N LYS A 768 69.25 15.36 -0.32
CA LYS A 768 68.53 15.47 0.96
C LYS A 768 68.85 14.26 1.85
N HIS A 769 69.20 14.50 3.11
CA HIS A 769 69.54 13.47 4.12
C HIS A 769 68.43 12.41 4.33
N SER A 770 67.17 12.74 4.03
CA SER A 770 66.02 11.82 4.09
C SER A 770 66.01 10.75 2.99
N ALA A 771 66.75 10.94 1.89
CA ALA A 771 66.82 9.95 0.81
C ALA A 771 67.63 8.72 1.22
N ALA A 772 68.75 8.90 1.91
CA ALA A 772 69.63 7.81 2.37
C ALA A 772 68.94 6.87 3.35
N THR A 773 68.18 7.41 4.31
CA THR A 773 67.40 6.65 5.29
C THR A 773 66.34 5.79 4.60
N ARG A 774 65.62 6.34 3.59
CA ARG A 774 64.65 5.60 2.78
C ARG A 774 65.30 4.45 1.99
N ARG A 775 66.53 4.63 1.48
CA ARG A 775 67.28 3.56 0.79
C ARG A 775 67.62 2.41 1.72
N ALA A 776 68.16 2.71 2.90
CA ALA A 776 68.56 1.71 3.89
C ALA A 776 67.36 0.87 4.35
N VAL A 777 66.22 1.52 4.61
CA VAL A 777 64.97 0.88 5.00
C VAL A 777 64.42 -0.03 3.91
N LEU A 778 64.44 0.40 2.64
CA LEU A 778 63.98 -0.44 1.52
C LEU A 778 64.85 -1.69 1.36
N VAL A 779 66.17 -1.54 1.40
CA VAL A 779 67.12 -2.67 1.27
C VAL A 779 66.97 -3.65 2.42
N LYS A 780 66.88 -3.17 3.66
CA LYS A 780 66.63 -3.99 4.85
C LYS A 780 65.34 -4.82 4.72
N ASN A 781 64.28 -4.22 4.20
CA ASN A 781 62.97 -4.87 4.06
C ASN A 781 62.88 -5.84 2.87
N ILE A 782 63.62 -5.61 1.78
CA ILE A 782 63.73 -6.59 0.69
C ILE A 782 64.56 -7.80 1.14
N LEU A 783 65.63 -7.57 1.92
CA LEU A 783 66.43 -8.63 2.52
C LEU A 783 65.60 -9.49 3.49
N SER A 784 64.80 -8.88 4.37
CA SER A 784 63.94 -9.65 5.29
C SER A 784 62.87 -10.48 4.57
N LEU A 785 62.30 -9.98 3.47
CA LEU A 785 61.39 -10.78 2.63
C LEU A 785 62.12 -11.94 1.95
N ALA A 786 63.34 -11.72 1.43
CA ALA A 786 64.15 -12.76 0.82
C ALA A 786 64.57 -13.85 1.82
N GLU A 787 64.88 -13.47 3.07
CA GLU A 787 65.12 -14.38 4.19
C GLU A 787 63.86 -15.19 4.51
N CYS A 788 62.69 -14.56 4.60
CA CYS A 788 61.40 -15.25 4.79
C CYS A 788 61.10 -16.28 3.68
N VAL A 789 61.40 -15.97 2.41
CA VAL A 789 61.28 -16.94 1.30
C VAL A 789 62.25 -18.11 1.48
N ALA A 790 63.50 -17.82 1.87
CA ALA A 790 64.52 -18.84 2.08
C ALA A 790 64.17 -19.80 3.23
N ASP A 791 63.48 -19.31 4.26
CA ASP A 791 62.98 -20.14 5.38
C ASP A 791 61.71 -20.92 5.03
N LEU A 792 60.78 -20.35 4.23
CA LEU A 792 59.62 -21.07 3.69
C LEU A 792 60.02 -22.23 2.77
N GLY A 793 61.18 -22.14 2.12
CA GLY A 793 61.77 -23.19 1.28
C GLY A 793 62.27 -24.44 2.03
N LYS A 794 62.20 -24.48 3.37
CA LYS A 794 62.66 -25.63 4.19
C LYS A 794 61.59 -26.73 4.43
N SER A 795 60.42 -26.65 3.79
CA SER A 795 59.43 -27.74 3.74
C SER A 795 58.96 -28.01 2.28
N PRO A 796 58.72 -29.26 1.86
CA PRO A 796 59.03 -29.68 0.50
C PRO A 796 57.89 -29.33 -0.48
N ILE A 797 58.08 -28.29 -1.28
CA ILE A 797 57.35 -28.15 -2.55
C ILE A 797 58.12 -29.00 -3.58
N TYR A 798 57.54 -30.14 -3.93
CA TYR A 798 57.97 -30.99 -5.05
C TYR A 798 57.86 -30.20 -6.36
N VAL A 799 58.92 -29.48 -6.74
CA VAL A 799 59.18 -29.08 -8.12
C VAL A 799 60.60 -29.52 -8.46
N LYS A 800 60.70 -30.33 -9.51
CA LYS A 800 61.93 -30.98 -9.97
C LYS A 800 63.10 -29.98 -10.09
N PRO A 801 64.32 -30.37 -9.69
CA PRO A 801 65.48 -29.50 -9.75
C PRO A 801 66.00 -29.47 -11.19
N GLN A 802 65.72 -28.38 -11.91
CA GLN A 802 66.54 -28.02 -13.06
C GLN A 802 66.99 -26.56 -12.92
N VAL A 803 68.30 -26.41 -13.10
CA VAL A 803 69.05 -25.16 -13.23
C VAL A 803 69.39 -24.45 -11.91
N ARG A 804 70.54 -24.87 -11.37
CA ARG A 804 71.44 -24.03 -10.57
C ARG A 804 71.61 -22.67 -11.24
N THR A 805 71.66 -21.62 -10.42
CA THR A 805 72.13 -20.25 -10.72
C THR A 805 71.35 -19.49 -11.81
N SER A 806 70.62 -18.42 -11.44
CA SER A 806 70.45 -17.15 -12.23
C SER A 806 69.12 -16.38 -12.14
N LYS A 807 68.18 -16.65 -11.22
CA LYS A 807 66.93 -15.83 -11.14
C LYS A 807 66.44 -15.57 -9.71
N ILE A 808 67.26 -14.90 -8.91
CA ILE A 808 66.76 -13.94 -7.92
C ILE A 808 66.95 -12.59 -8.60
N VAL A 809 65.87 -11.80 -8.70
CA VAL A 809 65.73 -10.49 -9.36
C VAL A 809 67.05 -9.92 -9.89
N LYS A 810 67.19 -9.83 -11.22
CA LYS A 810 68.08 -8.88 -11.88
C LYS A 810 67.60 -7.47 -11.50
N PHE A 811 67.92 -7.03 -10.29
CA PHE A 811 68.00 -5.61 -9.99
C PHE A 811 69.13 -5.12 -10.88
N SER A 812 68.79 -4.38 -11.93
CA SER A 812 69.74 -3.58 -12.70
C SER A 812 70.27 -2.44 -11.82
N CYS A 813 70.98 -2.79 -10.75
CA CYS A 813 72.05 -1.99 -10.21
C CYS A 813 73.32 -2.54 -10.86
N GLU A 814 73.82 -1.85 -11.87
CA GLU A 814 75.18 -2.09 -12.36
C GLU A 814 76.15 -2.10 -11.18
N LYS A 815 76.64 -3.29 -10.81
CA LYS A 815 78.04 -3.65 -10.50
C LYS A 815 79.00 -2.68 -9.75
N ARG A 816 78.55 -1.62 -9.05
CA ARG A 816 79.44 -0.65 -8.38
C ARG A 816 79.12 -0.32 -6.92
N LEU A 817 78.17 -1.02 -6.27
CA LEU A 817 77.84 -0.78 -4.85
C LEU A 817 78.52 -1.71 -3.84
N PHE A 818 79.25 -2.73 -4.30
CA PHE A 818 79.97 -3.67 -3.41
C PHE A 818 81.44 -3.30 -3.17
N SER A 819 81.91 -2.11 -3.55
CA SER A 819 83.32 -1.73 -3.37
C SER A 819 83.59 -0.65 -2.31
N HIS A 820 82.58 -0.14 -1.59
CA HIS A 820 82.82 0.67 -0.39
C HIS A 820 81.70 0.51 0.63
N ALA A 821 81.91 -0.44 1.54
CA ALA A 821 81.47 -0.44 2.93
C ALA A 821 82.66 -0.94 3.76
#